data_AF-A0A1Y4GSM8-F1
#
_entry.id   AF-A0A1Y4GSM8-F1
#
_cell.length_a   1.000
_cell.length_b   1.000
_cell.length_c   1.000
_cell.angle_alpha   90.00
_cell.angle_beta   90.00
_cell.angle_gamma   90.00
#
_symmetry.space_group_name_H-M   'P 1'
#
loop_
_entity.id
_entity.type
_entity.pdbx_description
1 polymer ?
#
loop_
_entity_poly.entity_id
_entity_poly.type
_entity_poly.pdbx_seq_one_letter_code
_entity_poly.pdbx_strand_id
1 'polypeptide(L)'
;MKTLSDFTNLFPLSKTLRFKLIPIGNTLKNIEASGILDEDRHRAESYVKVKAIIDEYHKAFIDRVLSDTCLQTESIGKHNSLEEFFFYYQIGAKSEQQKKTFKKIQDALRKQIADSLTKDKHFSRIDKKELIQEDLIQFVRDGEDAAEKTSLISEFQNFTVYFTGFHENRQNMYSPDEKSTAIAYRLINENLPKFVDNMKVFDRIAASELASCFDELYHNFEEYLQVERLHDIFSLDYFNLLLTQKHIDVYNALIGGKATETGEKIKGLNEYINLYNQRHKQEKLPKFKMLFKQILTDREAISWLPRQFDDNSQLLSAIEQCYNHLSTYTLKDGSLKYLLENLHTYDTEKIFIRNDSLLTEISQRHYGSWSILPEAIKRHLERANPQKRRETYEAYQSRIEKAFKAYPGFSIAFLNGCLTETGKESPSIESYFESLGAVETETSQQENWFARIANAYTDFREMQNRLHATDVPLAQDAEAVARIKKLLDALKGLQLFIKPLLDTGEEAEKDERFYGDFTEFWNELDTITPLYNMVRNYLTRKPYSEEKIKLNFQNPTLLNGWDLNKEVDNTSVILRRNGRYYLAIMHRNHRRVFSQYPGTERGDCYEKMEYKLLPGANKMLPKVFFSKSRIDEFNPSEELLARYQQGTHKKGENFNLHDCHALIDFFKDSIEKHEEWRNFHFKFSDTSSYTDMSGFYREIETQGYKLSFVPVACEYIDELVRDGKIFLFQIYNKDFSTYSKGKPNMHTLYWEMLFDERNLMNVVYKLNGQAEIFFRKASLSARHPEHPAGLPIKKKQAPTEESCFPYDLIKNKRYTVDQFQFHVPITINFKATGTSNINPSVTDYIRTADDLHIIGIDRGERHLLYLVVIDSQGRICEQFSLNEIVTQYQGHQYRTDYHALLQKKEDERQKARQSWQSIENIKELKEGYLSQVVHKVSELMIKYKAIVVLEDLNAGFKRSRQKVEKQVYQKFEKMLIDKLNYLVFKTAEADQPGGLLHAYQLTNKFESFKKMGKQSGFLFYIPAWNTSKIDPTTGFVNLFDTRYENVDKSRAFFGKFDSIRYRADKGTFEWTFDYNNFHKKAEGTRSSWCLSSHGNRVRTFRNPAKNNQWDNEEIDLTQAFRDLFEAWGIEITSNLKEAICNQSEKKFFSELFELFKLMIQLRNSVTGTNIDYMVSPVENHYGTFFDSRTCDSSLPANADANGAYNIARKGLMLARRIQATPENDPISLTLSNKEWLRFAQGLDETTTYE
;
A
#
# COMPACT_ATOMS: atom_id res chain seq x y z
N MET A 1 -9.44 28.32 27.45
CA MET A 1 -9.95 28.19 26.07
C MET A 1 -8.77 27.84 25.19
N LYS A 2 -8.84 26.76 24.39
CA LYS A 2 -7.72 26.38 23.51
C LYS A 2 -7.76 27.24 22.24
N THR A 3 -6.61 27.56 21.70
CA THR A 3 -6.42 28.32 20.45
C THR A 3 -5.61 27.50 19.45
N LEU A 4 -5.61 27.90 18.18
CA LEU A 4 -4.86 27.18 17.15
C LEU A 4 -3.34 27.17 17.43
N SER A 5 -2.81 28.22 18.08
CA SER A 5 -1.40 28.32 18.50
C SER A 5 -0.98 27.29 19.55
N ASP A 6 -1.93 26.71 20.28
CA ASP A 6 -1.64 25.68 21.28
C ASP A 6 -1.23 24.34 20.63
N PHE A 7 -1.48 24.18 19.32
CA PHE A 7 -1.08 23.01 18.56
C PHE A 7 0.33 23.15 17.99
N THR A 8 1.29 23.52 18.82
CA THR A 8 2.72 23.61 18.50
C THR A 8 3.52 22.84 19.56
N ASN A 9 4.74 22.38 19.22
CA ASN A 9 5.63 21.69 20.16
C ASN A 9 5.01 20.49 20.93
N LEU A 10 4.13 19.71 20.27
CA LEU A 10 3.40 18.59 20.86
C LEU A 10 4.20 17.28 20.85
N PHE A 11 4.85 16.93 19.74
CA PHE A 11 5.64 15.69 19.65
C PHE A 11 6.81 15.80 18.66
N PRO A 12 7.91 15.06 18.89
CA PRO A 12 9.08 15.08 18.02
C PRO A 12 8.92 14.26 16.74
N LEU A 13 9.58 14.71 15.67
CA LEU A 13 9.60 14.08 14.35
C LEU A 13 11.01 14.01 13.77
N SER A 14 11.31 12.92 13.06
CA SER A 14 12.59 12.78 12.35
C SER A 14 12.44 13.08 10.86
N LYS A 15 13.41 13.78 10.27
CA LYS A 15 13.51 14.01 8.81
C LYS A 15 14.96 13.82 8.35
N THR A 16 15.14 13.41 7.09
CA THR A 16 16.47 13.34 6.46
C THR A 16 16.61 14.43 5.40
N LEU A 17 17.58 15.31 5.59
CA LEU A 17 17.96 16.33 4.62
C LEU A 17 18.97 15.73 3.63
N ARG A 18 18.91 16.16 2.36
CA ARG A 18 19.73 15.61 1.28
C ARG A 18 20.40 16.72 0.50
N PHE A 19 21.71 16.63 0.34
CA PHE A 19 22.55 17.64 -0.31
C PHE A 19 23.48 16.99 -1.35
N LYS A 20 23.90 17.78 -2.33
CA LYS A 20 25.09 17.47 -3.14
C LYS A 20 26.33 17.79 -2.30
N LEU A 21 27.37 16.98 -2.41
CA LEU A 21 28.71 17.31 -1.94
C LEU A 21 29.57 17.73 -3.12
N ILE A 22 30.18 18.92 -3.04
CA ILE A 22 31.12 19.42 -4.06
C ILE A 22 32.53 19.34 -3.48
N PRO A 23 33.43 18.50 -4.02
CA PRO A 23 34.80 18.43 -3.53
C PRO A 23 35.54 19.76 -3.74
N ILE A 24 36.32 20.19 -2.76
CA ILE A 24 37.05 21.47 -2.76
C ILE A 24 38.56 21.23 -2.87
N GLY A 25 39.26 22.07 -3.64
CA GLY A 25 40.70 21.98 -3.82
C GLY A 25 41.15 20.62 -4.38
N ASN A 26 42.19 20.03 -3.77
CA ASN A 26 42.74 18.73 -4.18
C ASN A 26 41.89 17.52 -3.72
N THR A 27 40.73 17.73 -3.08
CA THR A 27 39.93 16.64 -2.49
C THR A 27 39.64 15.51 -3.47
N LEU A 28 39.12 15.81 -4.68
CA LEU A 28 38.78 14.76 -5.66
C LEU A 28 40.02 13.99 -6.10
N LYS A 29 41.11 14.71 -6.43
CA LYS A 29 42.39 14.13 -6.82
C LYS A 29 42.94 13.20 -5.73
N ASN A 30 42.82 13.59 -4.46
CA ASN A 30 43.29 12.79 -3.33
C ASN A 30 42.41 11.56 -3.09
N ILE A 31 41.10 11.64 -3.36
CA ILE A 31 40.19 10.48 -3.30
C ILE A 31 40.53 9.46 -4.40
N GLU A 32 40.75 9.94 -5.62
CA GLU A 32 41.14 9.09 -6.75
C GLU A 32 42.52 8.45 -6.50
N ALA A 33 43.50 9.23 -6.06
CA ALA A 33 44.84 8.74 -5.76
C ALA A 33 44.90 7.74 -4.59
N SER A 34 43.93 7.79 -3.67
CA SER A 34 43.85 6.87 -2.53
C SER A 34 43.06 5.59 -2.81
N GLY A 35 42.41 5.46 -3.99
CA GLY A 35 41.65 4.26 -4.37
C GLY A 35 40.33 4.05 -3.61
N ILE A 36 39.90 5.02 -2.79
CA ILE A 36 38.74 4.87 -1.89
C ILE A 36 37.44 4.52 -2.65
N LEU A 37 37.23 5.14 -3.82
CA LEU A 37 36.02 4.88 -4.61
C LEU A 37 35.97 3.46 -5.16
N ASP A 38 37.11 2.90 -5.54
CA ASP A 38 37.19 1.53 -6.06
C ASP A 38 37.04 0.51 -4.93
N GLU A 39 37.61 0.79 -3.76
CA GLU A 39 37.40 -0.04 -2.56
C GLU A 39 35.94 -0.06 -2.09
N ASP A 40 35.28 1.10 -2.00
CA ASP A 40 33.87 1.16 -1.59
C ASP A 40 32.94 0.57 -2.67
N ARG A 41 33.34 0.62 -3.96
CA ARG A 41 32.63 -0.10 -5.05
C ARG A 41 32.78 -1.61 -4.89
N HIS A 42 34.00 -2.12 -4.75
CA HIS A 42 34.27 -3.54 -4.49
C HIS A 42 33.50 -4.02 -3.26
N ARG A 43 33.50 -3.26 -2.15
CA ARG A 43 32.73 -3.61 -0.96
C ARG A 43 31.23 -3.67 -1.23
N ALA A 44 30.68 -2.77 -2.05
CA ALA A 44 29.27 -2.81 -2.42
C ALA A 44 28.92 -4.07 -3.24
N GLU A 45 29.84 -4.56 -4.07
CA GLU A 45 29.72 -5.81 -4.83
C GLU A 45 29.85 -7.04 -3.91
N SER A 46 30.90 -7.09 -3.07
CA SER A 46 31.09 -8.15 -2.05
C SER A 46 29.91 -8.23 -1.09
N TYR A 47 29.30 -7.11 -0.72
CA TYR A 47 28.11 -7.06 0.14
C TYR A 47 26.95 -7.90 -0.42
N VAL A 48 26.73 -7.88 -1.74
CA VAL A 48 25.68 -8.68 -2.39
C VAL A 48 25.99 -10.17 -2.26
N LYS A 49 27.27 -10.56 -2.42
CA LYS A 49 27.72 -11.95 -2.27
C LYS A 49 27.59 -12.43 -0.82
N VAL A 50 28.05 -11.66 0.16
CA VAL A 50 27.98 -12.03 1.58
C VAL A 50 26.52 -12.12 2.08
N LYS A 51 25.61 -11.30 1.56
CA LYS A 51 24.17 -11.48 1.83
C LYS A 51 23.64 -12.85 1.43
N ALA A 52 24.11 -13.41 0.31
CA ALA A 52 23.74 -14.76 -0.10
C ALA A 52 24.28 -15.81 0.88
N ILE A 53 25.49 -15.64 1.40
CA ILE A 53 26.07 -16.52 2.43
C ILE A 53 25.29 -16.43 3.75
N ILE A 54 24.89 -15.22 4.16
CA ILE A 54 24.01 -15.02 5.33
C ILE A 54 22.67 -15.74 5.12
N ASP A 55 22.12 -15.69 3.91
CA ASP A 55 20.90 -16.43 3.58
C ASP A 55 21.11 -17.94 3.65
N GLU A 56 22.22 -18.48 3.16
CA GLU A 56 22.60 -19.90 3.32
C GLU A 56 22.67 -20.30 4.80
N TYR A 57 23.28 -19.47 5.64
CA TYR A 57 23.32 -19.68 7.09
C TYR A 57 21.93 -19.69 7.71
N HIS A 58 21.07 -18.73 7.36
CA HIS A 58 19.68 -18.70 7.83
C HIS A 58 18.93 -19.98 7.42
N LYS A 59 19.10 -20.47 6.18
CA LYS A 59 18.50 -21.72 5.72
C LYS A 59 18.95 -22.91 6.57
N ALA A 60 20.26 -23.07 6.79
CA ALA A 60 20.81 -24.15 7.61
C ALA A 60 20.35 -24.07 9.08
N PHE A 61 20.29 -22.87 9.65
CA PHE A 61 19.77 -22.64 10.99
C PHE A 61 18.30 -23.04 11.11
N ILE A 62 17.46 -22.60 10.17
CA ILE A 62 16.03 -22.91 10.13
C ILE A 62 15.84 -24.42 10.02
N ASP A 63 16.54 -25.07 9.10
CA ASP A 63 16.43 -26.52 8.85
C ASP A 63 16.80 -27.32 10.10
N ARG A 64 17.93 -26.98 10.75
CA ARG A 64 18.35 -27.61 12.02
C ARG A 64 17.30 -27.48 13.11
N VAL A 65 16.83 -26.26 13.39
CA VAL A 65 15.89 -26.04 14.50
C VAL A 65 14.53 -26.66 14.22
N LEU A 66 14.05 -26.60 12.97
CA LEU A 66 12.78 -27.21 12.62
C LEU A 66 12.84 -28.74 12.57
N SER A 67 14.00 -29.34 12.30
CA SER A 67 14.20 -30.79 12.40
C SER A 67 13.97 -31.31 13.82
N ASP A 68 14.34 -30.52 14.84
CA ASP A 68 14.14 -30.85 16.25
C ASP A 68 12.80 -30.35 16.80
N THR A 69 12.01 -29.63 15.99
CA THR A 69 10.73 -29.05 16.42
C THR A 69 9.62 -30.07 16.27
N CYS A 70 8.88 -30.32 17.36
CA CYS A 70 7.66 -31.11 17.34
C CYS A 70 6.50 -30.24 17.82
N LEU A 71 5.49 -30.08 16.95
CA LEU A 71 4.22 -29.46 17.30
C LEU A 71 3.41 -30.41 18.17
N GLN A 72 2.63 -29.84 19.09
CA GLN A 72 1.68 -30.61 19.87
C GLN A 72 0.68 -31.32 18.94
N THR A 73 0.73 -32.65 18.82
CA THR A 73 -0.27 -33.37 18.02
C THR A 73 -1.59 -33.51 18.78
N GLU A 74 -1.55 -34.12 19.97
CA GLU A 74 -2.74 -34.47 20.74
C GLU A 74 -3.45 -33.25 21.36
N SER A 75 -4.78 -33.26 21.34
CA SER A 75 -5.62 -32.25 21.97
C SER A 75 -5.56 -32.34 23.50
N ILE A 76 -5.10 -31.26 24.13
CA ILE A 76 -5.16 -31.07 25.58
C ILE A 76 -6.18 -30.00 25.99
N GLY A 77 -7.10 -29.65 25.08
CA GLY A 77 -8.15 -28.64 25.31
C GLY A 77 -7.65 -27.21 25.43
N LYS A 78 -6.42 -26.92 24.97
CA LYS A 78 -5.80 -25.59 25.04
C LYS A 78 -5.81 -24.81 23.72
N HIS A 79 -6.44 -25.35 22.67
CA HIS A 79 -6.51 -24.73 21.35
C HIS A 79 -5.13 -24.46 20.75
N ASN A 80 -4.27 -25.46 20.79
CA ASN A 80 -2.88 -25.38 20.38
C ASN A 80 -2.32 -26.67 19.76
N SER A 81 -3.17 -27.64 19.36
CA SER A 81 -2.71 -28.91 18.79
C SER A 81 -3.06 -29.12 17.30
N LEU A 82 -2.37 -30.06 16.65
CA LEU A 82 -2.67 -30.50 15.28
C LEU A 82 -4.02 -31.20 15.18
N GLU A 83 -4.40 -32.02 16.17
CA GLU A 83 -5.73 -32.66 16.21
C GLU A 83 -6.85 -31.62 16.29
N GLU A 84 -6.69 -30.58 17.12
CA GLU A 84 -7.66 -29.49 17.19
C GLU A 84 -7.71 -28.75 15.85
N PHE A 85 -6.56 -28.52 15.19
CA PHE A 85 -6.55 -27.96 13.85
C PHE A 85 -7.32 -28.83 12.85
N PHE A 86 -7.02 -30.13 12.80
CA PHE A 86 -7.63 -31.11 11.91
C PHE A 86 -9.15 -31.16 12.10
N PHE A 87 -9.60 -31.30 13.34
CA PHE A 87 -11.02 -31.32 13.69
C PHE A 87 -11.74 -30.06 13.20
N TYR A 88 -11.24 -28.87 13.54
CA TYR A 88 -11.87 -27.63 13.11
C TYR A 88 -11.77 -27.44 11.59
N TYR A 89 -10.66 -27.82 10.96
CA TYR A 89 -10.48 -27.73 9.51
C TYR A 89 -11.55 -28.52 8.75
N GLN A 90 -11.84 -29.75 9.19
CA GLN A 90 -12.85 -30.62 8.58
C GLN A 90 -14.30 -30.12 8.67
N ILE A 91 -14.60 -29.18 9.57
CA ILE A 91 -15.94 -28.59 9.67
C ILE A 91 -16.21 -27.73 8.43
N GLY A 92 -17.09 -28.18 7.54
CA GLY A 92 -17.48 -27.43 6.34
C GLY A 92 -18.08 -26.05 6.66
N ALA A 93 -19.20 -26.01 7.38
CA ALA A 93 -19.88 -24.75 7.75
C ALA A 93 -19.58 -24.34 9.21
N LYS A 94 -18.53 -23.53 9.41
CA LYS A 94 -18.12 -23.04 10.75
C LYS A 94 -18.99 -21.86 11.23
N SER A 95 -19.48 -21.91 12.47
CA SER A 95 -20.07 -20.77 13.18
C SER A 95 -19.03 -19.68 13.49
N GLU A 96 -19.47 -18.45 13.78
CA GLU A 96 -18.57 -17.34 14.14
C GLU A 96 -17.68 -17.65 15.36
N GLN A 97 -18.20 -18.42 16.32
CA GLN A 97 -17.40 -18.87 17.45
C GLN A 97 -16.34 -19.88 17.03
N GLN A 98 -16.70 -20.86 16.19
CA GLN A 98 -15.76 -21.85 15.65
C GLN A 98 -14.68 -21.18 14.78
N LYS A 99 -15.01 -20.15 13.99
CA LYS A 99 -14.03 -19.36 13.23
C LYS A 99 -13.03 -18.66 14.15
N LYS A 100 -13.50 -18.05 15.25
CA LYS A 100 -12.62 -17.43 16.25
C LYS A 100 -11.73 -18.47 16.94
N THR A 101 -12.27 -19.63 17.29
CA THR A 101 -11.48 -20.72 17.89
C THR A 101 -10.44 -21.26 16.92
N PHE A 102 -10.83 -21.53 15.66
CA PHE A 102 -9.89 -21.98 14.63
C PHE A 102 -8.76 -20.97 14.42
N LYS A 103 -9.08 -19.67 14.43
CA LYS A 103 -8.07 -18.62 14.36
C LYS A 103 -7.10 -18.66 15.54
N LYS A 104 -7.60 -18.85 16.77
CA LYS A 104 -6.75 -19.01 17.97
C LYS A 104 -5.83 -20.22 17.85
N ILE A 105 -6.32 -21.35 17.33
CA ILE A 105 -5.52 -22.56 17.10
C ILE A 105 -4.38 -22.27 16.12
N GLN A 106 -4.69 -21.63 14.99
CA GLN A 106 -3.68 -21.21 14.01
C GLN A 106 -2.64 -20.27 14.65
N ASP A 107 -3.08 -19.28 15.43
CA ASP A 107 -2.18 -18.35 16.13
C ASP A 107 -1.26 -19.07 17.12
N ALA A 108 -1.78 -20.05 17.87
CA ALA A 108 -1.03 -20.83 18.84
C ALA A 108 0.00 -21.77 18.18
N LEU A 109 -0.37 -22.46 17.09
CA LEU A 109 0.55 -23.31 16.33
C LEU A 109 1.67 -22.48 15.68
N ARG A 110 1.34 -21.30 15.12
CA ARG A 110 2.37 -20.39 14.60
C ARG A 110 3.33 -19.92 15.68
N LYS A 111 2.82 -19.64 16.88
CA LYS A 111 3.64 -19.25 18.03
C LYS A 111 4.60 -20.36 18.44
N GLN A 112 4.20 -21.63 18.42
CA GLN A 112 5.11 -22.75 18.72
C GLN A 112 6.32 -22.78 17.78
N ILE A 113 6.09 -22.66 16.47
CA ILE A 113 7.17 -22.61 15.47
C ILE A 113 8.09 -21.41 15.68
N ALA A 114 7.51 -20.22 15.86
CA ALA A 114 8.26 -18.99 16.07
C ALA A 114 9.08 -19.05 17.37
N ASP A 115 8.51 -19.60 18.45
CA ASP A 115 9.19 -19.78 19.72
C ASP A 115 10.37 -20.77 19.60
N SER A 116 10.22 -21.89 18.89
CA SER A 116 11.32 -22.84 18.64
C SER A 116 12.51 -22.16 17.96
N LEU A 117 12.24 -21.36 16.91
CA LEU A 117 13.28 -20.63 16.18
C LEU A 117 13.94 -19.53 17.03
N THR A 118 13.15 -18.79 17.80
CA THR A 118 13.64 -17.59 18.50
C THR A 118 14.27 -17.87 19.87
N LYS A 119 13.94 -19.01 20.51
CA LYS A 119 14.52 -19.42 21.80
C LYS A 119 15.84 -20.18 21.66
N ASP A 120 16.20 -20.64 20.45
CA ASP A 120 17.50 -21.25 20.20
C ASP A 120 18.63 -20.23 20.46
N LYS A 121 19.69 -20.67 21.13
CA LYS A 121 20.82 -19.82 21.54
C LYS A 121 21.47 -19.07 20.38
N HIS A 122 21.53 -19.66 19.17
CA HIS A 122 22.16 -19.04 18.01
C HIS A 122 21.31 -17.89 17.44
N PHE A 123 20.00 -17.89 17.67
CA PHE A 123 19.13 -16.80 17.24
C PHE A 123 19.55 -15.46 17.87
N SER A 124 20.04 -15.48 19.12
CA SER A 124 20.52 -14.26 19.79
C SER A 124 21.72 -13.59 19.10
N ARG A 125 22.44 -14.33 18.25
CA ARG A 125 23.63 -13.89 17.50
C ARG A 125 23.35 -13.64 16.01
N ILE A 126 22.21 -14.09 15.48
CA ILE A 126 21.90 -14.16 14.04
C ILE A 126 21.78 -12.79 13.34
N ASP A 127 21.72 -11.71 14.10
CA ASP A 127 21.68 -10.32 13.62
C ASP A 127 22.76 -9.44 14.26
N LYS A 128 23.77 -10.08 14.88
CA LYS A 128 24.85 -9.42 15.62
C LYS A 128 26.18 -9.57 14.90
N LYS A 129 27.22 -8.90 15.42
CA LYS A 129 28.57 -8.91 14.82
C LYS A 129 29.17 -10.31 14.80
N GLU A 130 28.81 -11.13 15.79
CA GLU A 130 29.25 -12.51 15.99
C GLU A 130 28.89 -13.39 14.79
N LEU A 131 27.77 -13.10 14.10
CA LEU A 131 27.40 -13.80 12.87
C LEU A 131 28.52 -13.70 11.83
N ILE A 132 29.01 -12.49 11.54
CA ILE A 132 30.05 -12.26 10.52
C ILE A 132 31.44 -12.67 11.04
N GLN A 133 31.73 -12.35 12.30
CA GLN A 133 33.08 -12.51 12.87
C GLN A 133 33.42 -13.96 13.21
N GLU A 134 32.42 -14.79 13.52
CA GLU A 134 32.61 -16.15 14.01
C GLU A 134 31.72 -17.14 13.25
N ASP A 135 30.40 -16.96 13.33
CA ASP A 135 29.44 -18.02 12.98
C ASP A 135 29.47 -18.37 11.48
N LEU A 136 29.58 -17.37 10.59
CA LEU A 136 29.68 -17.59 9.14
C LEU A 136 31.00 -18.23 8.75
N ILE A 137 32.12 -17.83 9.38
CA ILE A 137 33.44 -18.39 9.07
C ILE A 137 33.46 -19.86 9.46
N GLN A 138 32.90 -20.20 10.63
CA GLN A 138 32.75 -21.58 11.05
C GLN A 138 31.81 -22.35 10.12
N PHE A 139 30.72 -21.73 9.67
CA PHE A 139 29.74 -22.35 8.79
C PHE A 139 30.31 -22.72 7.41
N VAL A 140 31.18 -21.89 6.83
CA VAL A 140 31.74 -22.15 5.49
C VAL A 140 33.04 -22.95 5.51
N ARG A 141 33.62 -23.22 6.70
CA ARG A 141 34.99 -23.72 6.87
C ARG A 141 35.30 -24.99 6.08
N ASP A 142 34.34 -25.89 6.00
CA ASP A 142 34.54 -27.24 5.48
C ASP A 142 33.97 -27.42 4.05
N GLY A 143 33.59 -26.34 3.36
CA GLY A 143 33.08 -26.36 1.98
C GLY A 143 34.16 -26.25 0.89
N GLU A 144 33.85 -26.67 -0.35
CA GLU A 144 34.80 -26.60 -1.49
C GLU A 144 35.28 -25.17 -1.77
N ASP A 145 34.39 -24.18 -1.63
CA ASP A 145 34.69 -22.75 -1.80
C ASP A 145 35.05 -22.04 -0.47
N ALA A 146 35.43 -22.78 0.58
CA ALA A 146 35.65 -22.24 1.92
C ALA A 146 36.65 -21.07 1.93
N ALA A 147 37.74 -21.16 1.16
CA ALA A 147 38.76 -20.13 1.10
C ALA A 147 38.24 -18.82 0.49
N GLU A 148 37.46 -18.90 -0.60
CA GLU A 148 36.84 -17.74 -1.24
C GLU A 148 35.77 -17.11 -0.34
N LYS A 149 34.84 -17.93 0.17
CA LYS A 149 33.76 -17.45 1.06
C LYS A 149 34.34 -16.82 2.33
N THR A 150 35.36 -17.44 2.94
CA THR A 150 36.04 -16.89 4.11
C THR A 150 36.71 -15.56 3.78
N SER A 151 37.40 -15.44 2.64
CA SER A 151 38.00 -14.18 2.19
C SER A 151 36.95 -13.07 2.06
N LEU A 152 35.82 -13.36 1.40
CA LEU A 152 34.70 -12.42 1.24
C LEU A 152 34.09 -12.00 2.59
N ILE A 153 33.89 -12.94 3.52
CA ILE A 153 33.36 -12.65 4.86
C ILE A 153 34.37 -11.80 5.65
N SER A 154 35.66 -12.10 5.54
CA SER A 154 36.74 -11.40 6.23
C SER A 154 36.84 -9.92 5.85
N GLU A 155 36.46 -9.54 4.63
CA GLU A 155 36.35 -8.12 4.22
C GLU A 155 35.41 -7.32 5.15
N PHE A 156 34.44 -7.99 5.79
CA PHE A 156 33.42 -7.36 6.63
C PHE A 156 33.62 -7.58 8.14
N GLN A 157 34.68 -8.26 8.60
CA GLN A 157 34.92 -8.50 10.03
C GLN A 157 34.91 -7.21 10.86
N ASN A 158 35.41 -6.12 10.29
CA ASN A 158 35.41 -4.79 10.92
C ASN A 158 34.26 -3.88 10.42
N PHE A 159 33.38 -4.37 9.55
CA PHE A 159 32.29 -3.63 8.91
C PHE A 159 30.90 -4.29 9.11
N THR A 160 30.71 -5.05 10.20
CA THR A 160 29.46 -5.78 10.46
C THR A 160 28.20 -4.91 10.47
N VAL A 161 28.34 -3.64 10.91
CA VAL A 161 27.27 -2.62 10.90
C VAL A 161 26.73 -2.30 9.51
N TYR A 162 27.45 -2.67 8.45
CA TYR A 162 27.01 -2.51 7.06
C TYR A 162 25.76 -3.36 6.74
N PHE A 163 25.47 -4.40 7.55
CA PHE A 163 24.34 -5.31 7.36
C PHE A 163 23.10 -5.01 8.21
N THR A 164 23.10 -3.99 9.07
CA THR A 164 21.99 -3.73 10.02
C THR A 164 20.61 -3.69 9.35
N GLY A 165 20.44 -2.91 8.27
CA GLY A 165 19.16 -2.85 7.56
C GLY A 165 18.77 -4.16 6.87
N PHE A 166 19.74 -5.01 6.52
CA PHE A 166 19.47 -6.34 5.98
C PHE A 166 18.98 -7.30 7.07
N HIS A 167 19.61 -7.28 8.26
CA HIS A 167 19.19 -8.09 9.40
C HIS A 167 17.76 -7.74 9.85
N GLU A 168 17.40 -6.45 9.93
CA GLU A 168 16.03 -6.02 10.25
C GLU A 168 14.99 -6.60 9.27
N ASN A 169 15.33 -6.71 7.99
CA ASN A 169 14.44 -7.33 7.00
C ASN A 169 14.29 -8.84 7.25
N ARG A 170 15.37 -9.55 7.60
CA ARG A 170 15.36 -11.00 7.89
C ARG A 170 14.62 -11.36 9.17
N GLN A 171 14.67 -10.51 10.20
CA GLN A 171 13.92 -10.73 11.45
C GLN A 171 12.42 -10.96 11.21
N ASN A 172 11.83 -10.36 10.17
CA ASN A 172 10.41 -10.53 9.84
C ASN A 172 10.02 -11.98 9.53
N MET A 173 10.96 -12.83 9.08
CA MET A 173 10.72 -14.25 8.78
C MET A 173 10.34 -15.07 10.02
N TYR A 174 10.81 -14.63 11.19
CA TYR A 174 10.68 -15.31 12.48
C TYR A 174 9.46 -14.81 13.29
N SER A 175 8.58 -14.03 12.67
CA SER A 175 7.40 -13.46 13.32
C SER A 175 6.29 -14.51 13.54
N PRO A 176 5.60 -14.53 14.69
CA PRO A 176 4.41 -15.36 14.91
C PRO A 176 3.14 -14.78 14.24
N ASP A 177 3.22 -13.53 13.77
CA ASP A 177 2.09 -12.81 13.18
C ASP A 177 1.64 -13.46 11.87
N GLU A 178 0.36 -13.24 11.51
CA GLU A 178 -0.19 -13.66 10.23
C GLU A 178 0.34 -12.78 9.07
N LYS A 179 1.58 -13.05 8.67
CA LYS A 179 2.28 -12.36 7.57
C LYS A 179 2.78 -13.41 6.59
N SER A 180 2.51 -13.23 5.30
CA SER A 180 2.93 -14.16 4.24
C SER A 180 4.45 -14.30 4.11
N THR A 181 5.22 -13.39 4.72
CA THR A 181 6.69 -13.45 4.76
C THR A 181 7.24 -14.30 5.91
N ALA A 182 6.39 -14.81 6.82
CA ALA A 182 6.80 -15.56 8.00
C ALA A 182 6.79 -17.08 7.77
N ILE A 183 7.79 -17.77 8.32
CA ILE A 183 7.94 -19.24 8.25
C ILE A 183 6.74 -19.95 8.89
N ALA A 184 6.33 -19.48 10.08
CA ALA A 184 5.20 -20.04 10.80
C ALA A 184 3.89 -19.96 9.99
N TYR A 185 3.70 -18.89 9.21
CA TYR A 185 2.54 -18.74 8.33
C TYR A 185 2.58 -19.75 7.17
N ARG A 186 3.71 -19.90 6.47
CA ARG A 186 3.89 -20.90 5.40
C ARG A 186 3.51 -22.31 5.86
N LEU A 187 3.96 -22.69 7.05
CA LEU A 187 3.73 -24.03 7.60
C LEU A 187 2.27 -24.24 8.00
N ILE A 188 1.69 -23.35 8.82
CA ILE A 188 0.37 -23.57 9.42
C ILE A 188 -0.79 -23.14 8.51
N ASN A 189 -0.64 -22.04 7.80
CA ASN A 189 -1.72 -21.47 7.01
C ASN A 189 -1.71 -21.95 5.55
N GLU A 190 -0.60 -22.48 5.04
CA GLU A 190 -0.51 -22.93 3.64
C GLU A 190 -0.23 -24.44 3.50
N ASN A 191 0.79 -25.00 4.17
CA ASN A 191 1.18 -26.41 4.00
C ASN A 191 0.31 -27.40 4.79
N LEU A 192 -0.03 -27.10 6.06
CA LEU A 192 -0.84 -27.99 6.89
C LEU A 192 -2.23 -28.31 6.28
N PRO A 193 -3.00 -27.35 5.73
CA PRO A 193 -4.23 -27.66 4.99
C PRO A 193 -4.03 -28.66 3.84
N LYS A 194 -2.99 -28.48 3.02
CA LYS A 194 -2.68 -29.36 1.90
C LYS A 194 -2.34 -30.78 2.35
N PHE A 195 -1.57 -30.89 3.43
CA PHE A 195 -1.23 -32.17 4.03
C PHE A 195 -2.48 -32.91 4.52
N VAL A 196 -3.36 -32.22 5.24
CA VAL A 196 -4.63 -32.79 5.72
C VAL A 196 -5.54 -33.25 4.57
N ASP A 197 -5.61 -32.49 3.48
CA ASP A 197 -6.34 -32.92 2.27
C ASP A 197 -5.74 -34.21 1.68
N ASN A 198 -4.41 -34.31 1.61
CA ASN A 198 -3.72 -35.50 1.10
C ASN A 198 -3.97 -36.76 1.93
N MET A 199 -4.16 -36.64 3.25
CA MET A 199 -4.52 -37.78 4.09
C MET A 199 -5.83 -38.44 3.61
N LYS A 200 -6.84 -37.61 3.31
CA LYS A 200 -8.12 -38.09 2.77
C LYS A 200 -7.99 -38.73 1.39
N VAL A 201 -7.07 -38.21 0.57
CA VAL A 201 -6.74 -38.77 -0.74
C VAL A 201 -6.11 -40.16 -0.60
N PHE A 202 -5.17 -40.30 0.34
CA PHE A 202 -4.52 -41.59 0.62
C PHE A 202 -5.53 -42.66 1.05
N ASP A 203 -6.46 -42.34 1.97
CA ASP A 203 -7.49 -43.29 2.42
C ASP A 203 -8.31 -43.87 1.26
N ARG A 204 -8.66 -43.03 0.27
CA ARG A 204 -9.39 -43.45 -0.93
C ARG A 204 -8.56 -44.35 -1.84
N ILE A 205 -7.27 -44.08 -1.97
CA ILE A 205 -6.36 -44.86 -2.82
C ILE A 205 -6.04 -46.20 -2.16
N ALA A 206 -5.83 -46.22 -0.84
CA ALA A 206 -5.60 -47.44 -0.07
C ALA A 206 -6.80 -48.41 -0.13
N ALA A 207 -8.01 -47.88 -0.35
CA ALA A 207 -9.22 -48.68 -0.58
C ALA A 207 -9.40 -49.18 -2.03
N SER A 208 -8.45 -48.92 -2.93
CA SER A 208 -8.51 -49.29 -4.35
C SER A 208 -7.46 -50.35 -4.73
N GLU A 209 -7.52 -50.89 -5.95
CA GLU A 209 -6.51 -51.84 -6.44
C GLU A 209 -5.09 -51.24 -6.53
N LEU A 210 -4.94 -49.90 -6.50
CA LEU A 210 -3.61 -49.26 -6.44
C LEU A 210 -2.86 -49.55 -5.14
N ALA A 211 -3.52 -50.03 -4.10
CA ALA A 211 -2.83 -50.47 -2.88
C ALA A 211 -1.76 -51.53 -3.17
N SER A 212 -1.87 -52.29 -4.27
CA SER A 212 -0.87 -53.30 -4.65
C SER A 212 0.47 -52.71 -5.11
N CYS A 213 0.55 -51.43 -5.48
CA CYS A 213 1.82 -50.79 -5.85
C CYS A 213 2.54 -50.14 -4.66
N PHE A 214 1.96 -50.15 -3.47
CA PHE A 214 2.52 -49.48 -2.30
C PHE A 214 3.85 -50.09 -1.85
N ASP A 215 4.00 -51.41 -1.93
CA ASP A 215 5.26 -52.08 -1.55
C ASP A 215 6.41 -51.71 -2.50
N GLU A 216 6.15 -51.67 -3.81
CA GLU A 216 7.13 -51.24 -4.83
C GLU A 216 7.49 -49.76 -4.64
N LEU A 217 6.49 -48.91 -4.45
CA LEU A 217 6.71 -47.48 -4.22
C LEU A 217 7.48 -47.24 -2.92
N TYR A 218 7.13 -47.94 -1.83
CA TYR A 218 7.85 -47.84 -0.57
C TYR A 218 9.32 -48.22 -0.77
N HIS A 219 9.61 -49.35 -1.42
CA HIS A 219 10.99 -49.79 -1.67
C HIS A 219 11.80 -48.79 -2.50
N ASN A 220 11.18 -48.16 -3.51
CA ASN A 220 11.84 -47.15 -4.36
C ASN A 220 12.22 -45.85 -3.61
N PHE A 221 11.59 -45.58 -2.47
CA PHE A 221 11.85 -44.41 -1.65
C PHE A 221 12.37 -44.75 -0.24
N GLU A 222 12.52 -46.04 0.09
CA GLU A 222 12.78 -46.58 1.43
C GLU A 222 13.95 -45.88 2.12
N GLU A 223 15.03 -45.60 1.39
CA GLU A 223 16.23 -44.92 1.92
C GLU A 223 15.98 -43.46 2.39
N TYR A 224 14.87 -42.83 1.96
CA TYR A 224 14.47 -41.48 2.34
C TYR A 224 13.26 -41.46 3.28
N LEU A 225 12.55 -42.57 3.41
CA LEU A 225 11.35 -42.68 4.23
C LEU A 225 11.73 -43.01 5.68
N GLN A 226 11.36 -42.16 6.63
CA GLN A 226 11.62 -42.36 8.07
C GLN A 226 10.47 -43.10 8.78
N VAL A 227 9.79 -44.00 8.06
CA VAL A 227 8.63 -44.75 8.55
C VAL A 227 8.69 -46.18 8.03
N GLU A 228 8.08 -47.12 8.74
CA GLU A 228 8.06 -48.54 8.36
C GLU A 228 6.99 -48.87 7.31
N ARG A 229 5.96 -48.01 7.19
CA ARG A 229 4.84 -48.20 6.26
C ARG A 229 4.50 -46.91 5.54
N LEU A 230 4.14 -47.03 4.26
CA LEU A 230 3.68 -45.91 3.44
C LEU A 230 2.48 -45.17 4.07
N HIS A 231 1.60 -45.90 4.76
CA HIS A 231 0.44 -45.34 5.47
C HIS A 231 0.84 -44.28 6.52
N ASP A 232 1.98 -44.46 7.19
CA ASP A 232 2.39 -43.58 8.28
C ASP A 232 2.78 -42.18 7.79
N ILE A 233 3.14 -42.05 6.50
CA ILE A 233 3.44 -40.76 5.84
C ILE A 233 2.21 -39.84 5.76
N PHE A 234 1.03 -40.44 5.68
CA PHE A 234 -0.25 -39.73 5.58
C PHE A 234 -1.00 -39.75 6.91
N SER A 235 -0.26 -39.84 8.03
CA SER A 235 -0.77 -39.65 9.38
C SER A 235 -0.56 -38.21 9.86
N LEU A 236 -1.41 -37.72 10.77
CA LEU A 236 -1.33 -36.33 11.23
C LEU A 236 0.02 -36.01 11.90
N ASP A 237 0.58 -36.98 12.63
CA ASP A 237 1.87 -36.87 13.30
C ASP A 237 3.04 -36.65 12.34
N TYR A 238 2.96 -37.22 11.14
CA TYR A 238 4.01 -37.10 10.13
C TYR A 238 4.24 -35.65 9.67
N PHE A 239 3.25 -34.76 9.87
CA PHE A 239 3.41 -33.34 9.56
C PHE A 239 4.61 -32.69 10.29
N ASN A 240 5.01 -33.22 11.46
CA ASN A 240 6.18 -32.72 12.18
C ASN A 240 7.49 -32.90 11.40
N LEU A 241 7.61 -33.92 10.55
CA LEU A 241 8.77 -34.06 9.66
C LEU A 241 8.74 -33.03 8.52
N LEU A 242 7.54 -32.65 8.07
CA LEU A 242 7.29 -31.72 6.96
C LEU A 242 7.50 -30.24 7.31
N LEU A 243 8.02 -29.93 8.50
CA LEU A 243 8.43 -28.57 8.86
C LEU A 243 9.68 -28.12 8.08
N THR A 244 10.49 -29.09 7.62
CA THR A 244 11.78 -28.88 6.94
C THR A 244 11.67 -29.00 5.42
N GLN A 245 12.57 -28.34 4.69
CA GLN A 245 12.56 -28.39 3.23
C GLN A 245 12.88 -29.80 2.71
N LYS A 246 13.85 -30.48 3.34
CA LYS A 246 14.28 -31.83 2.95
C LYS A 246 13.10 -32.81 2.90
N HIS A 247 12.29 -32.86 3.96
CA HIS A 247 11.16 -33.78 4.01
C HIS A 247 9.98 -33.33 3.15
N ILE A 248 9.81 -32.01 2.93
CA ILE A 248 8.87 -31.51 1.91
C ILE A 248 9.26 -32.02 0.52
N ASP A 249 10.54 -32.03 0.17
CA ASP A 249 11.01 -32.53 -1.13
C ASP A 249 10.84 -34.05 -1.26
N VAL A 250 11.16 -34.83 -0.21
CA VAL A 250 10.90 -36.28 -0.19
C VAL A 250 9.41 -36.57 -0.35
N TYR A 251 8.55 -35.88 0.40
CA TYR A 251 7.09 -36.02 0.32
C TYR A 251 6.56 -35.66 -1.07
N ASN A 252 7.04 -34.56 -1.65
CA ASN A 252 6.67 -34.15 -3.00
C ASN A 252 7.21 -35.12 -4.07
N ALA A 253 8.38 -35.73 -3.86
CA ALA A 253 8.95 -36.73 -4.77
C ALA A 253 8.19 -38.07 -4.70
N LEU A 254 7.75 -38.49 -3.52
CA LEU A 254 6.87 -39.64 -3.35
C LEU A 254 5.55 -39.44 -4.12
N ILE A 255 5.03 -38.21 -4.09
CA ILE A 255 3.81 -37.83 -4.81
C ILE A 255 4.04 -37.72 -6.33
N GLY A 256 5.07 -37.00 -6.76
CA GLY A 256 5.29 -36.58 -8.15
C GLY A 256 6.29 -37.41 -8.96
N GLY A 257 6.99 -38.34 -8.31
CA GLY A 257 8.07 -39.13 -8.89
C GLY A 257 9.43 -38.44 -8.81
N LYS A 258 10.50 -39.17 -9.14
CA LYS A 258 11.86 -38.64 -9.26
C LYS A 258 12.59 -39.25 -10.45
N ALA A 259 13.49 -38.52 -11.08
CA ALA A 259 14.40 -39.08 -12.07
C ALA A 259 15.66 -39.62 -11.37
N THR A 260 16.16 -40.78 -11.81
CA THR A 260 17.44 -41.33 -11.36
C THR A 260 18.61 -40.67 -12.08
N GLU A 261 19.84 -40.89 -11.60
CA GLU A 261 21.08 -40.39 -12.21
C GLU A 261 21.29 -40.89 -13.65
N THR A 262 20.65 -42.00 -14.03
CA THR A 262 20.67 -42.57 -15.39
C THR A 262 19.55 -42.03 -16.30
N GLY A 263 18.72 -41.12 -15.80
CA GLY A 263 17.60 -40.51 -16.52
C GLY A 263 16.32 -41.37 -16.54
N GLU A 264 16.30 -42.49 -15.83
CA GLU A 264 15.11 -43.33 -15.67
C GLU A 264 14.15 -42.70 -14.65
N LYS A 265 12.85 -42.61 -14.97
CA LYS A 265 11.88 -41.95 -14.09
C LYS A 265 11.20 -42.97 -13.19
N ILE A 266 11.47 -42.87 -11.89
CA ILE A 266 10.72 -43.56 -10.85
C ILE A 266 9.37 -42.86 -10.68
N LYS A 267 8.30 -43.63 -10.82
CA LYS A 267 6.93 -43.13 -10.76
C LYS A 267 6.53 -42.77 -9.34
N GLY A 268 5.90 -41.61 -9.15
CA GLY A 268 5.24 -41.24 -7.90
C GLY A 268 3.77 -41.68 -7.85
N LEU A 269 3.13 -41.48 -6.69
CA LEU A 269 1.71 -41.80 -6.49
C LEU A 269 0.79 -41.17 -7.54
N ASN A 270 1.02 -39.90 -7.90
CA ASN A 270 0.21 -39.21 -8.90
C ASN A 270 0.30 -39.82 -10.29
N GLU A 271 1.42 -40.46 -10.62
CA GLU A 271 1.61 -41.14 -11.90
C GLU A 271 0.92 -42.50 -11.92
N TYR A 272 0.98 -43.26 -10.82
CA TYR A 272 0.20 -44.50 -10.67
C TYR A 272 -1.31 -44.21 -10.71
N ILE A 273 -1.77 -43.16 -10.02
CA ILE A 273 -3.15 -42.67 -10.06
C ILE A 273 -3.55 -42.30 -11.49
N ASN A 274 -2.69 -41.57 -12.21
CA ASN A 274 -2.95 -41.21 -13.61
C ASN A 274 -3.12 -42.46 -14.50
N LEU A 275 -2.27 -43.48 -14.34
CA LEU A 275 -2.36 -44.73 -15.11
C LEU A 275 -3.63 -45.53 -14.78
N TYR A 276 -4.00 -45.62 -13.50
CA TYR A 276 -5.26 -46.22 -13.07
C TYR A 276 -6.47 -45.49 -13.68
N ASN A 277 -6.46 -44.16 -13.58
CA ASN A 277 -7.49 -43.26 -14.10
C ASN A 277 -7.66 -43.33 -15.63
N GLN A 278 -6.61 -43.69 -16.36
CA GLN A 278 -6.68 -43.91 -17.82
C GLN A 278 -7.38 -45.23 -18.18
N ARG A 279 -7.23 -46.27 -17.34
CA ARG A 279 -7.83 -47.60 -17.55
C ARG A 279 -9.27 -47.66 -17.05
N HIS A 280 -9.59 -46.96 -15.96
CA HIS A 280 -10.91 -46.95 -15.34
C HIS A 280 -11.61 -45.61 -15.54
N LYS A 281 -12.37 -45.50 -16.64
CA LYS A 281 -12.98 -44.22 -17.05
C LYS A 281 -14.17 -43.79 -16.19
N GLN A 282 -14.86 -44.73 -15.54
CA GLN A 282 -16.09 -44.48 -14.78
C GLN A 282 -15.85 -44.26 -13.27
N GLU A 283 -14.80 -44.85 -12.69
CA GLU A 283 -14.40 -44.66 -11.29
C GLU A 283 -12.94 -44.22 -11.24
N LYS A 284 -12.69 -42.91 -11.16
CA LYS A 284 -11.33 -42.35 -11.12
C LYS A 284 -10.96 -41.87 -9.73
N LEU A 285 -9.70 -42.05 -9.38
CA LEU A 285 -9.14 -41.68 -8.09
C LEU A 285 -8.59 -40.23 -8.07
N PRO A 286 -8.68 -39.57 -6.90
CA PRO A 286 -7.94 -38.36 -6.56
C PRO A 286 -6.44 -38.39 -6.85
N LYS A 287 -5.79 -37.29 -7.27
CA LYS A 287 -4.33 -37.13 -7.11
C LYS A 287 -3.99 -36.34 -5.85
N PHE A 288 -2.77 -36.53 -5.33
CA PHE A 288 -2.22 -35.78 -4.21
C PHE A 288 -1.75 -34.37 -4.59
N LYS A 289 -1.78 -33.45 -3.63
CA LYS A 289 -1.33 -32.06 -3.73
C LYS A 289 0.10 -31.93 -3.23
N MET A 290 0.95 -31.25 -4.00
CA MET A 290 2.29 -30.88 -3.53
C MET A 290 2.25 -29.76 -2.47
N LEU A 291 3.16 -29.84 -1.52
CA LEU A 291 3.39 -28.82 -0.49
C LEU A 291 4.25 -27.68 -1.04
N PHE A 292 4.06 -26.46 -0.53
CA PHE A 292 4.93 -25.35 -0.89
C PHE A 292 6.30 -25.50 -0.23
N LYS A 293 7.35 -25.10 -0.96
CA LYS A 293 8.71 -24.98 -0.42
C LYS A 293 8.75 -24.02 0.77
N GLN A 294 9.72 -24.15 1.66
CA GLN A 294 9.91 -23.30 2.84
C GLN A 294 10.35 -21.87 2.47
N ILE A 295 10.12 -20.89 3.35
CA ILE A 295 10.61 -19.52 3.19
C ILE A 295 12.14 -19.51 3.12
N LEU A 296 12.70 -18.66 2.25
CA LEU A 296 14.14 -18.52 1.98
C LEU A 296 14.75 -19.70 1.20
N THR A 297 14.05 -20.82 1.02
CA THR A 297 14.47 -21.85 0.06
C THR A 297 14.28 -21.31 -1.35
N ASP A 298 15.30 -21.44 -2.18
CA ASP A 298 15.14 -21.17 -3.59
C ASP A 298 14.11 -22.18 -4.12
N ARG A 299 13.06 -21.71 -4.79
CA ARG A 299 12.47 -22.55 -5.83
C ARG A 299 13.68 -22.90 -6.67
N GLU A 300 14.11 -24.18 -6.69
CA GLU A 300 15.05 -24.69 -7.71
C GLU A 300 14.89 -23.78 -8.90
N ALA A 301 15.94 -22.99 -9.19
CA ALA A 301 15.88 -22.07 -10.30
C ALA A 301 15.31 -22.91 -11.42
N ILE A 302 14.19 -22.48 -12.01
CA ILE A 302 13.73 -23.12 -13.24
C ILE A 302 15.01 -23.15 -14.07
N SER A 303 15.57 -24.32 -14.35
CA SER A 303 17.04 -24.44 -14.55
C SER A 303 17.55 -23.58 -15.71
N TRP A 304 16.62 -23.17 -16.59
CA TRP A 304 16.79 -22.26 -17.70
C TRP A 304 16.63 -20.74 -17.42
N LEU A 305 16.10 -20.31 -16.25
CA LEU A 305 15.79 -18.91 -15.95
C LEU A 305 16.84 -18.30 -14.99
N PRO A 306 17.65 -17.32 -15.43
CA PRO A 306 18.68 -16.69 -14.61
C PRO A 306 18.11 -15.74 -13.54
N ARG A 307 18.94 -15.23 -12.61
CA ARG A 307 18.51 -14.23 -11.61
C ARG A 307 18.16 -12.87 -12.22
N GLN A 308 18.88 -12.46 -13.28
CA GLN A 308 18.51 -11.37 -14.18
C GLN A 308 18.99 -11.70 -15.59
N PHE A 309 18.43 -11.04 -16.60
CA PHE A 309 19.04 -11.03 -17.93
C PHE A 309 20.12 -9.96 -17.99
N ASP A 310 21.32 -10.37 -18.41
CA ASP A 310 22.45 -9.46 -18.64
C ASP A 310 22.48 -8.97 -20.10
N ASP A 311 22.05 -9.81 -21.04
CA ASP A 311 22.04 -9.53 -22.47
C ASP A 311 20.77 -10.02 -23.19
N ASN A 312 20.64 -9.65 -24.47
CA ASN A 312 19.50 -10.01 -25.32
C ASN A 312 19.44 -11.52 -25.63
N SER A 313 20.59 -12.19 -25.72
CA SER A 313 20.69 -13.60 -26.10
C SER A 313 20.13 -14.51 -25.01
N GLN A 314 20.49 -14.23 -23.74
CA GLN A 314 19.93 -14.92 -22.59
C GLN A 314 18.40 -14.77 -22.52
N LEU A 315 17.90 -13.57 -22.80
CA LEU A 315 16.47 -13.27 -22.81
C LEU A 315 15.72 -14.09 -23.88
N LEU A 316 16.21 -14.09 -25.13
CA LEU A 316 15.55 -14.79 -26.23
C LEU A 316 15.57 -16.31 -26.03
N SER A 317 16.71 -16.86 -25.57
CA SER A 317 16.84 -18.30 -25.28
C SER A 317 15.89 -18.77 -24.19
N ALA A 318 15.70 -17.97 -23.12
CA ALA A 318 14.79 -18.32 -22.03
C ALA A 318 13.32 -18.39 -22.51
N ILE A 319 12.91 -17.53 -23.44
CA ILE A 319 11.56 -17.56 -24.02
C ILE A 319 11.34 -18.82 -24.86
N GLU A 320 12.31 -19.16 -25.70
CA GLU A 320 12.27 -20.35 -26.55
C GLU A 320 12.19 -21.65 -25.71
N GLN A 321 13.02 -21.76 -24.68
CA GLN A 321 13.03 -22.93 -23.80
C GLN A 321 11.71 -23.08 -23.02
N CYS A 322 11.14 -21.97 -22.53
CA CYS A 322 9.83 -21.98 -21.87
C CYS A 322 8.71 -22.49 -22.79
N TYR A 323 8.65 -21.97 -24.02
CA TYR A 323 7.65 -22.40 -24.99
C TYR A 323 7.77 -23.89 -25.32
N ASN A 324 8.98 -24.36 -25.61
CA ASN A 324 9.22 -25.76 -25.96
C ASN A 324 8.81 -26.71 -24.82
N HIS A 325 9.11 -26.33 -23.57
CA HIS A 325 8.69 -27.07 -22.38
C HIS A 325 7.16 -27.14 -22.27
N LEU A 326 6.48 -25.99 -22.30
CA LEU A 326 5.01 -25.93 -22.23
C LEU A 326 4.33 -26.68 -23.39
N SER A 327 4.90 -26.59 -24.60
CA SER A 327 4.40 -27.30 -25.78
C SER A 327 4.43 -28.82 -25.59
N THR A 328 5.42 -29.34 -24.87
CA THR A 328 5.61 -30.78 -24.68
C THR A 328 4.70 -31.35 -23.58
N TYR A 329 4.52 -30.61 -22.48
CA TYR A 329 3.84 -31.12 -21.29
C TYR A 329 2.43 -30.59 -21.08
N THR A 330 2.16 -29.32 -21.42
CA THR A 330 0.93 -28.62 -21.06
C THR A 330 0.01 -28.35 -22.25
N LEU A 331 0.56 -27.96 -23.40
CA LEU A 331 -0.21 -27.45 -24.55
C LEU A 331 -0.57 -28.52 -25.60
N LYS A 332 -0.10 -29.77 -25.46
CA LYS A 332 -0.47 -30.86 -26.37
C LYS A 332 -1.97 -31.18 -26.28
N ASP A 333 -2.55 -31.74 -27.35
CA ASP A 333 -4.00 -31.98 -27.40
C ASP A 333 -4.51 -32.91 -26.27
N GLY A 334 -3.68 -33.83 -25.77
CA GLY A 334 -4.04 -34.78 -24.69
C GLY A 334 -3.77 -34.31 -23.26
N SER A 335 -3.49 -33.02 -23.00
CA SER A 335 -3.18 -32.50 -21.65
C SER A 335 -4.24 -31.50 -21.17
N LEU A 336 -3.86 -30.24 -20.91
CA LEU A 336 -4.75 -29.20 -20.43
C LEU A 336 -5.95 -28.96 -21.38
N LYS A 337 -5.72 -29.05 -22.69
CA LYS A 337 -6.78 -28.87 -23.69
C LYS A 337 -7.90 -29.90 -23.50
N TYR A 338 -7.54 -31.18 -23.48
CA TYR A 338 -8.46 -32.28 -23.22
C TYR A 338 -9.19 -32.14 -21.87
N LEU A 339 -8.48 -31.74 -20.81
CA LEU A 339 -9.08 -31.54 -19.48
C LEU A 339 -10.21 -30.50 -19.51
N LEU A 340 -10.03 -29.39 -20.23
CA LEU A 340 -11.02 -28.31 -20.36
C LEU A 340 -12.19 -28.70 -21.26
N GLU A 341 -11.94 -29.36 -22.39
CA GLU A 341 -12.98 -29.84 -23.33
C GLU A 341 -13.89 -30.92 -22.72
N ASN A 342 -13.43 -31.61 -21.67
CA ASN A 342 -14.16 -32.70 -21.01
C ASN A 342 -14.62 -32.33 -19.59
N LEU A 343 -14.74 -31.04 -19.27
CA LEU A 343 -15.08 -30.58 -17.92
C LEU A 343 -16.43 -31.12 -17.43
N HIS A 344 -17.42 -31.25 -18.32
CA HIS A 344 -18.73 -31.87 -18.02
C HIS A 344 -18.65 -33.35 -17.57
N THR A 345 -17.54 -34.04 -17.76
CA THR A 345 -17.35 -35.45 -17.35
C THR A 345 -16.88 -35.62 -15.90
N TYR A 346 -16.65 -34.52 -15.19
CA TYR A 346 -16.22 -34.47 -13.79
C TYR A 346 -17.38 -34.03 -12.87
N ASP A 347 -17.22 -34.19 -11.56
CA ASP A 347 -18.27 -33.85 -10.58
C ASP A 347 -18.33 -32.33 -10.35
N THR A 348 -19.28 -31.67 -11.01
CA THR A 348 -19.45 -30.21 -10.96
C THR A 348 -19.96 -29.71 -9.61
N GLU A 349 -20.42 -30.59 -8.70
CA GLU A 349 -20.70 -30.23 -7.31
C GLU A 349 -19.41 -30.02 -6.51
N LYS A 350 -18.30 -30.60 -6.96
CA LYS A 350 -17.02 -30.59 -6.27
C LYS A 350 -15.90 -29.86 -7.02
N ILE A 351 -16.23 -29.18 -8.12
CA ILE A 351 -15.35 -28.24 -8.84
C ILE A 351 -15.81 -26.82 -8.52
N PHE A 352 -14.89 -26.00 -7.99
CA PHE A 352 -15.20 -24.68 -7.46
C PHE A 352 -14.63 -23.56 -8.32
N ILE A 353 -15.43 -22.49 -8.47
CA ILE A 353 -15.02 -21.21 -9.02
C ILE A 353 -14.78 -20.24 -7.87
N ARG A 354 -13.62 -19.60 -7.84
CA ARG A 354 -13.25 -18.64 -6.80
C ARG A 354 -14.21 -17.45 -6.76
N ASN A 355 -14.61 -17.04 -5.57
CA ASN A 355 -15.47 -15.88 -5.34
C ASN A 355 -14.64 -14.58 -5.29
N ASP A 356 -13.96 -14.29 -6.39
CA ASP A 356 -13.17 -13.07 -6.57
C ASP A 356 -13.56 -12.36 -7.88
N SER A 357 -12.71 -11.42 -8.34
CA SER A 357 -12.96 -10.70 -9.59
C SER A 357 -13.11 -11.60 -10.82
N LEU A 358 -12.58 -12.82 -10.79
CA LEU A 358 -12.65 -13.77 -11.89
C LEU A 358 -14.08 -14.31 -12.09
N LEU A 359 -14.87 -14.46 -11.02
CA LEU A 359 -16.29 -14.85 -11.13
C LEU A 359 -17.08 -13.82 -11.96
N THR A 360 -16.83 -12.52 -11.72
CA THR A 360 -17.46 -11.44 -12.49
C THR A 360 -16.97 -11.37 -13.94
N GLU A 361 -15.75 -11.82 -14.21
CA GLU A 361 -15.18 -11.89 -15.56
C GLU A 361 -15.83 -13.00 -16.39
N ILE A 362 -16.01 -14.20 -15.81
CA ILE A 362 -16.81 -15.27 -16.42
C ILE A 362 -18.21 -14.77 -16.69
N SER A 363 -18.84 -14.12 -15.70
CA SER A 363 -20.19 -13.57 -15.84
C SER A 363 -20.31 -12.61 -17.04
N GLN A 364 -19.32 -11.74 -17.21
CA GLN A 364 -19.30 -10.78 -18.32
C GLN A 364 -19.04 -11.44 -19.68
N ARG A 365 -18.07 -12.36 -19.76
CA ARG A 365 -17.65 -12.96 -21.03
C ARG A 365 -18.65 -14.01 -21.55
N HIS A 366 -19.27 -14.76 -20.64
CA HIS A 366 -20.18 -15.83 -20.99
C HIS A 366 -21.65 -15.38 -21.07
N TYR A 367 -22.08 -14.49 -20.17
CA TYR A 367 -23.49 -14.03 -20.09
C TYR A 367 -23.70 -12.57 -20.48
N GLY A 368 -22.65 -11.84 -20.88
CA GLY A 368 -22.75 -10.45 -21.33
C GLY A 368 -22.91 -9.41 -20.22
N SER A 369 -22.97 -9.80 -18.94
CA SER A 369 -23.02 -8.87 -17.80
C SER A 369 -22.31 -9.41 -16.57
N TRP A 370 -21.46 -8.58 -15.97
CA TRP A 370 -20.71 -8.85 -14.73
C TRP A 370 -21.59 -9.16 -13.51
N SER A 371 -22.86 -8.73 -13.50
CA SER A 371 -23.75 -8.84 -12.34
C SER A 371 -24.62 -10.09 -12.30
N ILE A 372 -24.71 -10.86 -13.41
CA ILE A 372 -25.64 -11.99 -13.53
C ILE A 372 -25.36 -13.05 -12.46
N LEU A 373 -24.13 -13.56 -12.39
CA LEU A 373 -23.75 -14.57 -11.39
C LEU A 373 -23.86 -14.03 -9.95
N PRO A 374 -23.26 -12.87 -9.58
CA PRO A 374 -23.38 -12.33 -8.23
C PRO A 374 -24.83 -12.12 -7.75
N GLU A 375 -25.71 -11.61 -8.60
CA GLU A 375 -27.12 -11.37 -8.23
C GLU A 375 -27.90 -12.67 -8.10
N ALA A 376 -27.64 -13.67 -8.96
CA ALA A 376 -28.27 -14.99 -8.85
C ALA A 376 -27.93 -15.64 -7.49
N ILE A 377 -26.66 -15.60 -7.09
CA ILE A 377 -26.19 -16.14 -5.80
C ILE A 377 -26.83 -15.37 -4.63
N LYS A 378 -26.84 -14.03 -4.68
CA LYS A 378 -27.43 -13.22 -3.60
C LYS A 378 -28.92 -13.49 -3.42
N ARG A 379 -29.67 -13.64 -4.51
CA ARG A 379 -31.10 -14.02 -4.45
C ARG A 379 -31.31 -15.38 -3.79
N HIS A 380 -30.47 -16.37 -4.13
CA HIS A 380 -30.51 -17.68 -3.47
C HIS A 380 -30.23 -17.53 -1.96
N LEU A 381 -29.19 -16.77 -1.57
CA LEU A 381 -28.86 -16.51 -0.16
C LEU A 381 -29.96 -15.77 0.60
N GLU A 382 -30.64 -14.82 -0.04
CA GLU A 382 -31.78 -14.09 0.55
C GLU A 382 -32.95 -15.01 0.86
N ARG A 383 -33.27 -15.94 -0.06
CA ARG A 383 -34.32 -16.98 0.15
C ARG A 383 -33.96 -17.92 1.29
N ALA A 384 -32.71 -18.40 1.33
CA ALA A 384 -32.23 -19.30 2.37
C ALA A 384 -32.10 -18.62 3.74
N ASN A 385 -31.96 -17.29 3.77
CA ASN A 385 -31.75 -16.51 4.98
C ASN A 385 -32.72 -15.34 5.06
N PRO A 386 -33.99 -15.53 5.43
CA PRO A 386 -34.96 -14.44 5.51
C PRO A 386 -34.58 -13.39 6.56
N GLN A 387 -35.13 -12.19 6.43
CA GLN A 387 -34.92 -11.07 7.37
C GLN A 387 -35.52 -11.40 8.74
N LYS A 388 -34.76 -11.15 9.83
CA LYS A 388 -35.26 -11.36 11.20
C LYS A 388 -36.22 -10.24 11.62
N ARG A 389 -37.20 -10.55 12.48
CA ARG A 389 -38.29 -9.64 12.88
C ARG A 389 -37.85 -8.30 13.50
N ARG A 390 -36.67 -8.25 14.15
CA ARG A 390 -36.08 -7.03 14.77
C ARG A 390 -34.85 -6.49 14.03
N GLU A 391 -34.50 -7.06 12.88
CA GLU A 391 -33.33 -6.67 12.10
C GLU A 391 -33.71 -5.56 11.10
N THR A 392 -32.94 -4.47 11.06
CA THR A 392 -33.15 -3.43 10.05
C THR A 392 -32.79 -3.95 8.66
N TYR A 393 -33.35 -3.36 7.61
CA TYR A 393 -33.05 -3.79 6.24
C TYR A 393 -31.56 -3.58 5.89
N GLU A 394 -30.91 -2.52 6.39
CA GLU A 394 -29.47 -2.34 6.21
C GLU A 394 -28.66 -3.43 6.90
N ALA A 395 -29.05 -3.82 8.13
CA ALA A 395 -28.40 -4.91 8.84
C ALA A 395 -28.60 -6.24 8.09
N TYR A 396 -29.79 -6.46 7.53
CA TYR A 396 -30.12 -7.63 6.71
C TYR A 396 -29.27 -7.71 5.43
N GLN A 397 -29.24 -6.64 4.63
CA GLN A 397 -28.43 -6.59 3.40
C GLN A 397 -26.95 -6.67 3.71
N SER A 398 -26.48 -6.05 4.80
CA SER A 398 -25.11 -6.23 5.25
C SER A 398 -24.82 -7.67 5.65
N ARG A 399 -25.78 -8.39 6.25
CA ARG A 399 -25.65 -9.80 6.59
C ARG A 399 -25.58 -10.68 5.35
N ILE A 400 -26.41 -10.43 4.33
CA ILE A 400 -26.38 -11.15 3.05
C ILE A 400 -25.07 -10.88 2.30
N GLU A 401 -24.64 -9.63 2.22
CA GLU A 401 -23.37 -9.26 1.57
C GLU A 401 -22.16 -9.88 2.30
N LYS A 402 -22.22 -9.94 3.64
CA LYS A 402 -21.23 -10.66 4.44
C LYS A 402 -21.28 -12.17 4.18
N ALA A 403 -22.46 -12.75 4.05
CA ALA A 403 -22.63 -14.17 3.73
C ALA A 403 -22.06 -14.47 2.34
N PHE A 404 -22.43 -13.70 1.32
CA PHE A 404 -21.89 -13.81 -0.04
C PHE A 404 -20.34 -13.74 -0.03
N LYS A 405 -19.76 -12.78 0.67
CA LYS A 405 -18.29 -12.63 0.79
C LYS A 405 -17.62 -13.67 1.69
N ALA A 406 -18.37 -14.38 2.52
CA ALA A 406 -17.83 -15.40 3.41
C ALA A 406 -17.55 -16.72 2.67
N TYR A 407 -18.16 -16.95 1.52
CA TYR A 407 -17.84 -18.08 0.66
C TYR A 407 -16.56 -17.78 -0.12
N PRO A 408 -15.49 -18.58 0.02
CA PRO A 408 -14.25 -18.38 -0.71
C PRO A 408 -14.40 -18.75 -2.21
N GLY A 409 -15.32 -19.66 -2.52
CA GLY A 409 -15.70 -20.07 -3.88
C GLY A 409 -17.06 -20.77 -3.89
N PHE A 410 -17.58 -21.05 -5.08
CA PHE A 410 -18.86 -21.73 -5.30
C PHE A 410 -18.67 -22.88 -6.29
N SER A 411 -19.34 -24.01 -6.07
CA SER A 411 -19.29 -25.11 -7.03
C SER A 411 -19.98 -24.75 -8.34
N ILE A 412 -19.53 -25.34 -9.45
CA ILE A 412 -20.14 -25.13 -10.78
C ILE A 412 -21.62 -25.51 -10.76
N ALA A 413 -21.97 -26.64 -10.14
CA ALA A 413 -23.36 -27.08 -10.00
C ALA A 413 -24.22 -26.08 -9.22
N PHE A 414 -23.71 -25.54 -8.10
CA PHE A 414 -24.42 -24.52 -7.32
C PHE A 414 -24.68 -23.26 -8.15
N LEU A 415 -23.69 -22.81 -8.92
CA LEU A 415 -23.82 -21.62 -9.76
C LEU A 415 -24.84 -21.83 -10.89
N ASN A 416 -24.81 -22.98 -11.56
CA ASN A 416 -25.81 -23.36 -12.57
C ASN A 416 -27.23 -23.44 -11.95
N GLY A 417 -27.35 -23.97 -10.72
CA GLY A 417 -28.61 -23.99 -9.97
C GLY A 417 -29.13 -22.59 -9.65
N CYS A 418 -28.26 -21.69 -9.17
CA CYS A 418 -28.62 -20.29 -8.92
C CYS A 418 -29.10 -19.57 -10.20
N LEU A 419 -28.48 -19.84 -11.35
CA LEU A 419 -28.92 -19.29 -12.64
C LEU A 419 -30.30 -19.81 -13.04
N THR A 420 -30.54 -21.11 -12.86
CA THR A 420 -31.82 -21.76 -13.19
C THR A 420 -32.96 -21.18 -12.35
N GLU A 421 -32.71 -20.92 -11.06
CA GLU A 421 -33.67 -20.27 -10.16
C GLU A 421 -34.10 -18.85 -10.59
N THR A 422 -33.37 -18.21 -11.51
CA THR A 422 -33.75 -16.91 -12.06
C THR A 422 -34.80 -16.99 -13.16
N GLY A 423 -35.10 -18.19 -13.68
CA GLY A 423 -36.09 -18.43 -14.72
C GLY A 423 -35.66 -17.97 -16.13
N LYS A 424 -34.36 -17.72 -16.35
CA LYS A 424 -33.79 -17.37 -17.66
C LYS A 424 -32.95 -18.52 -18.20
N GLU A 425 -33.20 -18.94 -19.43
CA GLU A 425 -32.29 -19.86 -20.13
C GLU A 425 -30.89 -19.24 -20.21
N SER A 426 -29.91 -19.95 -19.66
CA SER A 426 -28.52 -19.51 -19.59
C SER A 426 -27.62 -20.70 -19.90
N PRO A 427 -26.54 -20.53 -20.69
CA PRO A 427 -25.59 -21.61 -20.93
C PRO A 427 -24.88 -22.04 -19.64
N SER A 428 -24.47 -23.29 -19.58
CA SER A 428 -23.78 -23.85 -18.43
C SER A 428 -22.37 -23.28 -18.31
N ILE A 429 -21.86 -23.11 -17.09
CA ILE A 429 -20.52 -22.55 -16.86
C ILE A 429 -19.42 -23.41 -17.50
N GLU A 430 -19.64 -24.72 -17.60
CA GLU A 430 -18.73 -25.69 -18.23
C GLU A 430 -18.45 -25.32 -19.69
N SER A 431 -19.50 -24.92 -20.42
CA SER A 431 -19.40 -24.54 -21.83
C SER A 431 -18.48 -23.34 -22.09
N TYR A 432 -18.32 -22.45 -21.09
CA TYR A 432 -17.34 -21.35 -21.16
C TYR A 432 -15.90 -21.88 -21.28
N PHE A 433 -15.55 -22.92 -20.53
CA PHE A 433 -14.20 -23.51 -20.56
C PHE A 433 -14.00 -24.45 -21.74
N GLU A 434 -15.03 -25.19 -22.13
CA GLU A 434 -15.02 -26.11 -23.28
C GLU A 434 -14.80 -25.38 -24.61
N SER A 435 -15.25 -24.12 -24.72
CA SER A 435 -14.96 -23.28 -25.88
C SER A 435 -13.47 -22.90 -26.03
N LEU A 436 -12.64 -23.17 -25.01
CA LEU A 436 -11.23 -22.77 -24.93
C LEU A 436 -11.00 -21.27 -25.15
N GLY A 437 -12.04 -20.46 -24.87
CA GLY A 437 -12.04 -19.01 -25.06
C GLY A 437 -12.32 -18.55 -26.49
N ALA A 438 -12.76 -19.44 -27.39
CA ALA A 438 -13.24 -19.07 -28.71
C ALA A 438 -14.53 -18.23 -28.61
N VAL A 439 -14.65 -17.24 -29.49
CA VAL A 439 -15.88 -16.43 -29.61
C VAL A 439 -16.30 -16.46 -31.06
N GLU A 440 -17.49 -16.98 -31.32
CA GLU A 440 -18.08 -17.02 -32.66
C GLU A 440 -19.46 -16.35 -32.60
N THR A 441 -19.51 -15.07 -32.97
CA THR A 441 -20.72 -14.26 -33.01
C THR A 441 -20.76 -13.47 -34.31
N GLU A 442 -21.95 -13.03 -34.74
CA GLU A 442 -22.10 -12.20 -35.95
C GLU A 442 -21.24 -10.92 -35.95
N THR A 443 -20.86 -10.43 -34.76
CA THR A 443 -20.09 -9.19 -34.57
C THR A 443 -18.62 -9.39 -34.16
N SER A 444 -18.19 -10.62 -33.84
CA SER A 444 -16.83 -10.90 -33.34
C SER A 444 -16.45 -12.36 -33.54
N GLN A 445 -15.29 -12.59 -34.17
CA GLN A 445 -14.63 -13.88 -34.26
C GLN A 445 -13.30 -13.84 -33.50
N GLN A 446 -13.09 -14.80 -32.59
CA GLN A 446 -11.82 -14.99 -31.88
C GLN A 446 -11.44 -16.46 -31.85
N GLU A 447 -10.22 -16.75 -32.28
CA GLU A 447 -9.60 -18.07 -32.17
C GLU A 447 -9.41 -18.49 -30.70
N ASN A 448 -9.44 -19.80 -30.45
CA ASN A 448 -9.10 -20.33 -29.13
C ASN A 448 -7.66 -20.02 -28.73
N TRP A 449 -7.36 -20.10 -27.42
CA TRP A 449 -6.05 -19.73 -26.90
C TRP A 449 -4.88 -20.58 -27.45
N PHE A 450 -5.10 -21.86 -27.75
CA PHE A 450 -4.04 -22.75 -28.25
C PHE A 450 -3.58 -22.35 -29.67
N ALA A 451 -4.52 -22.04 -30.56
CA ALA A 451 -4.21 -21.52 -31.90
C ALA A 451 -3.46 -20.18 -31.84
N ARG A 452 -3.90 -19.28 -30.95
CA ARG A 452 -3.25 -17.97 -30.74
C ARG A 452 -1.80 -18.10 -30.28
N ILE A 453 -1.51 -19.05 -29.40
CA ILE A 453 -0.16 -19.33 -28.91
C ILE A 453 0.74 -19.84 -30.06
N ALA A 454 0.26 -20.80 -30.85
CA ALA A 454 1.01 -21.34 -31.99
C ALA A 454 1.34 -20.25 -33.02
N ASN A 455 0.35 -19.43 -33.39
CA ASN A 455 0.53 -18.31 -34.33
C ASN A 455 1.55 -17.27 -33.81
N ALA A 456 1.48 -16.92 -32.52
CA ALA A 456 2.41 -15.96 -31.92
C ALA A 456 3.84 -16.50 -31.80
N TYR A 457 4.02 -17.82 -31.64
CA TYR A 457 5.35 -18.43 -31.62
C TYR A 457 6.01 -18.41 -32.99
N THR A 458 5.25 -18.66 -34.06
CA THR A 458 5.74 -18.51 -35.45
C THR A 458 6.26 -17.09 -35.71
N ASP A 459 5.49 -16.08 -35.33
CA ASP A 459 5.91 -14.66 -35.44
C ASP A 459 7.19 -14.34 -34.66
N PHE A 460 7.35 -14.94 -33.48
CA PHE A 460 8.54 -14.80 -32.64
C PHE A 460 9.77 -15.42 -33.31
N ARG A 461 9.64 -16.64 -33.85
CA ARG A 461 10.74 -17.34 -34.55
C ARG A 461 11.23 -16.60 -35.79
N GLU A 462 10.32 -16.06 -36.59
CA GLU A 462 10.68 -15.26 -37.76
C GLU A 462 11.49 -14.01 -37.37
N MET A 463 11.12 -13.36 -36.26
CA MET A 463 11.81 -12.17 -35.76
C MET A 463 13.17 -12.50 -35.15
N GLN A 464 13.28 -13.58 -34.37
CA GLN A 464 14.54 -14.05 -33.80
C GLN A 464 15.58 -14.30 -34.91
N ASN A 465 15.17 -14.94 -36.00
CA ASN A 465 16.04 -15.19 -37.16
C ASN A 465 16.56 -13.89 -37.84
N ARG A 466 15.81 -12.78 -37.78
CA ARG A 466 16.21 -11.48 -38.34
C ARG A 466 17.16 -10.70 -37.43
N LEU A 467 16.96 -10.76 -36.12
CA LEU A 467 17.76 -10.02 -35.13
C LEU A 467 19.23 -10.44 -35.09
N HIS A 468 19.55 -11.68 -35.46
CA HIS A 468 20.93 -12.15 -35.60
C HIS A 468 21.75 -11.37 -36.65
N ALA A 469 21.14 -10.46 -37.42
CA ALA A 469 21.77 -9.67 -38.48
C ALA A 469 21.95 -8.15 -38.17
N THR A 470 21.57 -7.63 -37.00
CA THR A 470 21.56 -6.18 -36.71
C THR A 470 22.15 -5.79 -35.35
N ASP A 471 22.81 -4.63 -35.28
CA ASP A 471 23.53 -4.11 -34.10
C ASP A 471 22.67 -3.20 -33.18
N VAL A 472 21.33 -3.25 -33.30
CA VAL A 472 20.40 -2.39 -32.54
C VAL A 472 20.05 -3.04 -31.19
N PRO A 473 20.12 -2.30 -30.05
CA PRO A 473 19.67 -2.83 -28.77
C PRO A 473 18.19 -3.22 -28.79
N LEU A 474 17.85 -4.47 -28.40
CA LEU A 474 16.49 -5.04 -28.45
C LEU A 474 15.41 -4.16 -27.82
N ALA A 475 15.71 -3.45 -26.72
CA ALA A 475 14.78 -2.55 -26.04
C ALA A 475 14.40 -1.30 -26.87
N GLN A 476 15.13 -1.00 -27.95
CA GLN A 476 14.88 0.12 -28.86
C GLN A 476 14.19 -0.32 -30.17
N ASP A 477 14.04 -1.62 -30.41
CA ASP A 477 13.32 -2.18 -31.54
C ASP A 477 11.85 -2.45 -31.16
N ALA A 478 10.97 -1.52 -31.49
CA ALA A 478 9.56 -1.59 -31.16
C ALA A 478 8.84 -2.78 -31.82
N GLU A 479 9.27 -3.24 -33.00
CA GLU A 479 8.64 -4.36 -33.69
C GLU A 479 9.03 -5.69 -33.03
N ALA A 480 10.33 -5.86 -32.71
CA ALA A 480 10.80 -7.03 -31.99
C ALA A 480 10.13 -7.17 -30.63
N VAL A 481 10.06 -6.08 -29.85
CA VAL A 481 9.38 -6.03 -28.56
C VAL A 481 7.90 -6.41 -28.68
N ALA A 482 7.21 -5.93 -29.72
CA ALA A 482 5.79 -6.26 -29.95
C ALA A 482 5.57 -7.76 -30.22
N ARG A 483 6.45 -8.41 -30.98
CA ARG A 483 6.37 -9.84 -31.29
C ARG A 483 6.67 -10.71 -30.06
N ILE A 484 7.70 -10.37 -29.29
CA ILE A 484 8.00 -11.01 -27.99
C ILE A 484 6.78 -10.92 -27.06
N LYS A 485 6.20 -9.71 -26.96
CA LYS A 485 5.01 -9.46 -26.15
C LYS A 485 3.81 -10.29 -26.58
N LYS A 486 3.55 -10.40 -27.88
CA LYS A 486 2.42 -11.14 -28.43
C LYS A 486 2.42 -12.61 -27.96
N LEU A 487 3.56 -13.28 -28.02
CA LEU A 487 3.72 -14.66 -27.56
C LEU A 487 3.49 -14.79 -26.04
N LEU A 488 4.15 -13.96 -25.25
CA LEU A 488 4.06 -14.00 -23.79
C LEU A 488 2.66 -13.63 -23.29
N ASP A 489 1.95 -12.71 -23.97
CA ASP A 489 0.55 -12.38 -23.69
C ASP A 489 -0.41 -13.51 -24.05
N ALA A 490 -0.16 -14.26 -25.12
CA ALA A 490 -0.97 -15.41 -25.51
C ALA A 490 -0.89 -16.52 -24.44
N LEU A 491 0.34 -16.86 -24.00
CA LEU A 491 0.58 -17.82 -22.91
C LEU A 491 -0.04 -17.36 -21.59
N LYS A 492 0.13 -16.08 -21.24
CA LYS A 492 -0.45 -15.50 -20.02
C LYS A 492 -1.99 -15.43 -20.10
N GLY A 493 -2.54 -15.23 -21.28
CA GLY A 493 -3.98 -15.25 -21.55
C GLY A 493 -4.61 -16.60 -21.26
N LEU A 494 -4.00 -17.69 -21.74
CA LEU A 494 -4.41 -19.06 -21.39
C LEU A 494 -4.34 -19.30 -19.87
N GLN A 495 -3.25 -18.86 -19.23
CA GLN A 495 -3.12 -18.96 -17.78
C GLN A 495 -4.28 -18.25 -17.05
N LEU A 496 -4.59 -17.01 -17.41
CA LEU A 496 -5.68 -16.26 -16.77
C LEU A 496 -7.05 -16.87 -17.06
N PHE A 497 -7.24 -17.44 -18.24
CA PHE A 497 -8.49 -18.10 -18.64
C PHE A 497 -8.81 -19.29 -17.74
N ILE A 498 -7.81 -20.13 -17.40
CA ILE A 498 -8.02 -21.33 -16.57
C ILE A 498 -7.97 -21.07 -15.06
N LYS A 499 -7.31 -19.98 -14.64
CA LYS A 499 -7.15 -19.59 -13.23
C LYS A 499 -8.40 -19.67 -12.35
N PRO A 500 -9.63 -19.32 -12.83
CA PRO A 500 -10.82 -19.37 -11.99
C PRO A 500 -11.14 -20.75 -11.42
N LEU A 501 -10.64 -21.81 -12.06
CA LEU A 501 -10.83 -23.21 -11.67
C LEU A 501 -9.90 -23.66 -10.52
N LEU A 502 -8.99 -22.80 -10.02
CA LEU A 502 -8.14 -23.12 -8.85
C LEU A 502 -8.95 -23.22 -7.56
N ASP A 503 -8.59 -24.18 -6.70
CA ASP A 503 -9.17 -24.28 -5.37
C ASP A 503 -8.79 -23.10 -4.45
N THR A 504 -9.55 -22.90 -3.38
CA THR A 504 -9.25 -21.89 -2.36
C THR A 504 -8.56 -22.47 -1.12
N GLY A 505 -8.56 -23.79 -0.98
CA GLY A 505 -7.92 -24.50 0.14
C GLY A 505 -8.77 -24.56 1.41
N GLU A 506 -10.02 -24.09 1.35
CA GLU A 506 -10.96 -24.09 2.48
C GLU A 506 -12.18 -24.99 2.24
N GLU A 507 -12.30 -25.60 1.05
CA GLU A 507 -13.43 -26.45 0.68
C GLU A 507 -13.27 -27.87 1.21
N ALA A 508 -14.33 -28.40 1.85
CA ALA A 508 -14.27 -29.67 2.59
C ALA A 508 -14.30 -30.93 1.70
N GLU A 509 -14.95 -30.88 0.53
CA GLU A 509 -15.05 -31.97 -0.44
C GLU A 509 -14.80 -31.45 -1.87
N LYS A 510 -13.80 -32.02 -2.56
CA LYS A 510 -13.34 -31.60 -3.89
C LYS A 510 -13.33 -32.78 -4.87
N ASP A 511 -13.45 -32.48 -6.16
CA ASP A 511 -13.19 -33.45 -7.23
C ASP A 511 -11.68 -33.55 -7.40
N GLU A 512 -11.08 -34.43 -6.61
CA GLU A 512 -9.64 -34.61 -6.61
C GLU A 512 -9.11 -35.24 -7.92
N ARG A 513 -9.98 -35.83 -8.76
CA ARG A 513 -9.62 -36.32 -10.10
C ARG A 513 -9.38 -35.12 -11.02
N PHE A 514 -10.26 -34.11 -10.99
CA PHE A 514 -10.06 -32.85 -11.71
C PHE A 514 -8.87 -32.07 -11.16
N TYR A 515 -8.87 -31.79 -9.85
CA TYR A 515 -7.85 -30.93 -9.23
C TYR A 515 -6.44 -31.53 -9.27
N GLY A 516 -6.35 -32.85 -9.28
CA GLY A 516 -5.11 -33.56 -9.49
C GLY A 516 -4.40 -33.20 -10.79
N ASP A 517 -5.11 -33.37 -11.92
CA ASP A 517 -4.57 -33.06 -13.25
C ASP A 517 -4.41 -31.55 -13.44
N PHE A 518 -5.41 -30.79 -13.01
CA PHE A 518 -5.45 -29.35 -13.18
C PHE A 518 -4.28 -28.63 -12.49
N THR A 519 -3.95 -29.02 -11.26
CA THR A 519 -2.90 -28.36 -10.46
C THR A 519 -1.52 -28.56 -11.10
N GLU A 520 -1.26 -29.73 -11.70
CA GLU A 520 -0.02 -30.03 -12.41
C GLU A 520 0.16 -29.11 -13.62
N PHE A 521 -0.86 -29.04 -14.49
CA PHE A 521 -0.84 -28.13 -15.64
C PHE A 521 -0.77 -26.67 -15.25
N TRP A 522 -1.45 -26.28 -14.17
CA TRP A 522 -1.37 -24.93 -13.63
C TRP A 522 0.06 -24.58 -13.19
N ASN A 523 0.72 -25.46 -12.45
CA ASN A 523 2.07 -25.21 -11.93
C ASN A 523 3.08 -25.04 -13.07
N GLU A 524 3.01 -25.89 -14.10
CA GLU A 524 3.83 -25.77 -15.31
C GLU A 524 3.56 -24.45 -16.03
N LEU A 525 2.28 -24.14 -16.26
CA LEU A 525 1.89 -22.89 -16.91
C LEU A 525 2.23 -21.66 -16.07
N ASP A 526 2.31 -21.75 -14.74
CA ASP A 526 2.67 -20.63 -13.86
C ASP A 526 4.15 -20.23 -13.93
N THR A 527 5.01 -21.06 -14.52
CA THR A 527 6.40 -20.69 -14.85
C THR A 527 6.48 -19.50 -15.82
N ILE A 528 5.42 -19.22 -16.58
CA ILE A 528 5.35 -18.02 -17.44
C ILE A 528 5.36 -16.73 -16.62
N THR A 529 4.85 -16.73 -15.39
CA THR A 529 4.73 -15.53 -14.54
C THR A 529 6.09 -14.89 -14.24
N PRO A 530 7.11 -15.61 -13.71
CA PRO A 530 8.43 -15.05 -13.49
C PRO A 530 9.11 -14.63 -14.81
N LEU A 531 9.05 -15.45 -15.87
CA LEU A 531 9.63 -15.10 -17.17
C LEU A 531 9.05 -13.82 -17.75
N TYR A 532 7.72 -13.71 -17.81
CA TYR A 532 7.00 -12.52 -18.30
C TYR A 532 7.47 -11.26 -17.57
N ASN A 533 7.58 -11.33 -16.24
CA ASN A 533 8.02 -10.20 -15.43
C ASN A 533 9.49 -9.84 -15.70
N MET A 534 10.38 -10.82 -15.85
CA MET A 534 11.79 -10.58 -16.13
C MET A 534 12.02 -9.96 -17.51
N VAL A 535 11.38 -10.51 -18.55
CA VAL A 535 11.46 -9.99 -19.93
C VAL A 535 10.95 -8.55 -19.97
N ARG A 536 9.76 -8.29 -19.39
CA ARG A 536 9.20 -6.93 -19.29
C ARG A 536 10.15 -6.00 -18.54
N ASN A 537 10.70 -6.42 -17.40
CA ASN A 537 11.55 -5.57 -16.58
C ASN A 537 12.88 -5.23 -17.29
N TYR A 538 13.43 -6.13 -18.10
CA TYR A 538 14.62 -5.87 -18.91
C TYR A 538 14.34 -4.89 -20.05
N LEU A 539 13.28 -5.12 -20.83
CA LEU A 539 12.94 -4.31 -22.00
C LEU A 539 12.43 -2.89 -21.64
N THR A 540 11.92 -2.68 -20.42
CA THR A 540 11.32 -1.38 -20.00
C THR A 540 12.24 -0.49 -19.14
N ARG A 541 13.53 -0.84 -18.98
CA ARG A 541 14.49 -0.08 -18.15
C ARG A 541 14.63 1.37 -18.63
N LYS A 542 14.87 2.31 -17.70
CA LYS A 542 15.12 3.73 -18.00
C LYS A 542 16.52 3.91 -18.60
N PRO A 543 16.72 4.95 -19.44
CA PRO A 543 18.03 5.24 -20.02
C PRO A 543 19.05 5.84 -19.03
N TYR A 544 18.61 6.26 -17.83
CA TYR A 544 19.48 6.79 -16.77
C TYR A 544 19.34 5.97 -15.49
N SER A 545 20.41 5.91 -14.70
CA SER A 545 20.47 5.19 -13.43
C SER A 545 20.55 6.14 -12.23
N GLU A 546 19.83 5.80 -11.16
CA GLU A 546 19.92 6.44 -9.85
C GLU A 546 20.70 5.58 -8.84
N GLU A 547 21.22 4.44 -9.28
CA GLU A 547 22.03 3.55 -8.46
C GLU A 547 23.27 4.27 -7.96
N LYS A 548 23.55 4.08 -6.68
CA LYS A 548 24.62 4.76 -5.97
C LYS A 548 25.21 3.81 -4.94
N ILE A 549 26.50 3.97 -4.70
CA ILE A 549 27.23 3.20 -3.68
C ILE A 549 27.37 4.04 -2.42
N LYS A 550 27.29 3.40 -1.25
CA LYS A 550 27.58 4.04 0.04
C LYS A 550 29.10 4.19 0.19
N LEU A 551 29.56 5.37 0.56
CA LEU A 551 30.97 5.61 0.83
C LEU A 551 31.25 5.51 2.32
N ASN A 552 32.32 4.81 2.68
CA ASN A 552 32.75 4.61 4.06
C ASN A 552 34.15 5.16 4.32
N PHE A 553 34.94 5.51 3.28
CA PHE A 553 36.29 6.06 3.45
C PHE A 553 37.17 5.20 4.38
N GLN A 554 37.07 3.88 4.23
CA GLN A 554 37.75 2.89 5.08
C GLN A 554 37.44 3.02 6.59
N ASN A 555 36.28 3.57 6.96
CA ASN A 555 35.83 3.72 8.33
C ASN A 555 34.40 3.17 8.54
N PRO A 556 34.20 2.10 9.32
CA PRO A 556 32.88 1.51 9.58
C PRO A 556 31.95 2.42 10.39
N THR A 557 32.51 3.38 11.15
CA THR A 557 31.76 4.33 11.97
C THR A 557 31.73 5.73 11.38
N LEU A 558 32.11 5.90 10.10
CA LEU A 558 32.04 7.19 9.40
C LEU A 558 30.66 7.82 9.62
N LEU A 559 30.63 9.07 10.09
CA LEU A 559 29.41 9.87 10.28
C LEU A 559 28.35 9.26 11.24
N ASN A 560 28.74 8.30 12.08
CA ASN A 560 27.82 7.65 13.01
C ASN A 560 27.31 8.63 14.10
N GLY A 561 28.06 9.70 14.37
CA GLY A 561 27.67 10.78 15.28
C GLY A 561 28.60 11.98 15.18
N TRP A 562 28.19 13.09 15.79
CA TRP A 562 28.90 14.38 15.75
C TRP A 562 29.57 14.76 17.08
N ASP A 563 29.49 13.90 18.11
CA ASP A 563 30.08 14.21 19.42
C ASP A 563 31.57 14.53 19.30
N LEU A 564 32.00 15.62 19.91
CA LEU A 564 33.39 16.09 19.92
C LEU A 564 34.37 14.98 20.33
N ASN A 565 33.98 14.13 21.29
CA ASN A 565 34.81 13.03 21.77
C ASN A 565 34.87 11.85 20.79
N LYS A 566 34.01 11.86 19.77
CA LYS A 566 33.88 10.85 18.73
C LYS A 566 34.31 11.34 17.35
N GLU A 567 34.82 12.58 17.21
CA GLU A 567 35.35 13.08 15.94
C GLU A 567 36.46 12.17 15.39
N VAL A 568 37.36 11.67 16.25
CA VAL A 568 38.46 10.76 15.87
C VAL A 568 37.93 9.39 15.39
N ASP A 569 36.87 8.88 16.03
CA ASP A 569 36.25 7.59 15.71
C ASP A 569 35.40 7.68 14.42
N ASN A 570 34.64 8.75 14.27
CA ASN A 570 33.71 8.95 13.14
C ASN A 570 34.34 9.73 11.98
N THR A 571 35.59 10.17 12.13
CA THR A 571 36.46 10.83 11.15
C THR A 571 35.79 11.94 10.35
N SER A 572 34.91 12.72 10.97
CA SER A 572 34.11 13.73 10.27
C SER A 572 33.80 14.93 11.14
N VAL A 573 33.80 16.11 10.52
CA VAL A 573 33.54 17.41 11.16
C VAL A 573 32.77 18.30 10.19
N ILE A 574 31.86 19.14 10.71
CA ILE A 574 31.18 20.19 9.94
C ILE A 574 31.88 21.52 10.17
N LEU A 575 32.16 22.23 9.08
CA LEU A 575 32.69 23.59 9.09
C LEU A 575 31.67 24.55 8.46
N ARG A 576 31.67 25.81 8.88
CA ARG A 576 30.97 26.90 8.17
C ARG A 576 31.91 28.07 7.89
N ARG A 577 31.66 28.80 6.80
CA ARG A 577 32.40 30.02 6.41
C ARG A 577 31.56 30.83 5.43
N ASN A 578 31.42 32.14 5.65
CA ASN A 578 30.75 33.07 4.73
C ASN A 578 29.36 32.59 4.25
N GLY A 579 28.53 32.08 5.17
CA GLY A 579 27.18 31.56 4.87
C GLY A 579 27.16 30.22 4.11
N ARG A 580 28.30 29.53 4.00
CA ARG A 580 28.42 28.20 3.38
C ARG A 580 28.81 27.16 4.41
N TYR A 581 28.43 25.92 4.13
CA TYR A 581 28.67 24.76 4.99
C TYR A 581 29.54 23.74 4.28
N TYR A 582 30.38 23.08 5.05
CA TYR A 582 31.35 22.11 4.54
C TYR A 582 31.39 20.88 5.43
N LEU A 583 31.61 19.73 4.80
CA LEU A 583 31.89 18.46 5.46
C LEU A 583 33.37 18.14 5.25
N ALA A 584 34.12 18.07 6.34
CA ALA A 584 35.51 17.61 6.34
C ALA A 584 35.55 16.15 6.81
N ILE A 585 36.12 15.27 5.99
CA ILE A 585 36.37 13.87 6.32
C ILE A 585 37.86 13.70 6.53
N MET A 586 38.27 13.23 7.70
CA MET A 586 39.68 13.02 8.02
C MET A 586 40.19 11.73 7.37
N HIS A 587 41.38 11.79 6.80
CA HIS A 587 42.04 10.59 6.30
C HIS A 587 42.35 9.63 7.45
N ARG A 588 42.33 8.31 7.19
CA ARG A 588 42.47 7.27 8.24
C ARG A 588 43.77 7.37 9.05
N ASN A 589 44.83 7.93 8.47
CA ASN A 589 46.13 8.11 9.10
C ASN A 589 46.26 9.46 9.84
N HIS A 590 45.27 10.35 9.71
CA HIS A 590 45.30 11.73 10.21
C HIS A 590 44.02 12.08 10.98
N ARG A 591 43.45 11.12 11.71
CA ARG A 591 42.17 11.26 12.43
C ARG A 591 42.17 12.29 13.57
N ARG A 592 43.35 12.81 13.94
CA ARG A 592 43.55 13.73 15.08
C ARG A 592 43.86 15.17 14.65
N VAL A 593 43.75 15.51 13.36
CA VAL A 593 44.04 16.87 12.86
C VAL A 593 43.14 17.96 13.44
N PHE A 594 41.99 17.58 14.02
CA PHE A 594 41.10 18.49 14.76
C PHE A 594 41.16 18.31 16.28
N SER A 595 42.05 17.45 16.81
CA SER A 595 42.27 17.35 18.26
C SER A 595 43.02 18.55 18.82
N GLN A 596 43.92 19.13 18.01
CA GLN A 596 44.61 20.40 18.27
C GLN A 596 44.80 21.12 16.94
N TYR A 597 44.49 22.40 16.88
CA TYR A 597 44.58 23.21 15.67
C TYR A 597 44.79 24.69 16.04
N PRO A 598 45.39 25.50 15.14
CA PRO A 598 45.57 26.92 15.38
C PRO A 598 44.20 27.63 15.34
N GLY A 599 43.74 28.08 16.50
CA GLY A 599 42.64 29.05 16.59
C GLY A 599 43.09 30.43 16.11
N THR A 600 42.15 31.25 15.66
CA THR A 600 42.44 32.66 15.31
C THR A 600 41.29 33.56 15.76
N GLU A 601 41.64 34.71 16.35
CA GLU A 601 40.69 35.80 16.66
C GLU A 601 40.70 36.90 15.57
N ARG A 602 41.64 36.86 14.61
CA ARG A 602 41.84 37.88 13.58
C ARG A 602 42.02 37.23 12.20
N GLY A 603 41.12 37.54 11.26
CA GLY A 603 41.22 37.12 9.85
C GLY A 603 40.01 36.35 9.31
N ASP A 604 40.05 35.98 8.03
CA ASP A 604 39.08 35.09 7.38
C ASP A 604 39.34 33.65 7.88
N CYS A 605 38.34 33.02 8.49
CA CYS A 605 38.48 31.71 9.14
C CYS A 605 37.30 30.79 8.82
N TYR A 606 37.52 29.49 9.00
CA TYR A 606 36.42 28.53 9.12
C TYR A 606 35.96 28.49 10.57
N GLU A 607 34.68 28.21 10.78
CA GLU A 607 34.13 27.92 12.08
C GLU A 607 33.83 26.42 12.18
N LYS A 608 34.53 25.73 13.07
CA LYS A 608 34.35 24.29 13.34
C LYS A 608 33.19 24.09 14.30
N MET A 609 32.29 23.18 13.97
CA MET A 609 31.23 22.76 14.87
C MET A 609 31.82 21.96 16.05
N GLU A 610 31.45 22.32 17.27
CA GLU A 610 31.62 21.48 18.46
C GLU A 610 30.26 21.03 18.94
N TYR A 611 30.05 19.71 18.96
CA TYR A 611 28.77 19.10 19.27
C TYR A 611 28.95 18.14 20.45
N LYS A 612 28.03 18.18 21.41
CA LYS A 612 28.00 17.27 22.58
C LYS A 612 26.61 16.67 22.74
N LEU A 613 26.55 15.35 22.96
CA LEU A 613 25.30 14.63 23.17
C LEU A 613 25.44 13.56 24.26
N LEU A 614 24.48 13.52 25.18
CA LEU A 614 24.22 12.38 26.06
C LEU A 614 23.05 11.56 25.47
N PRO A 615 23.31 10.50 24.71
CA PRO A 615 22.24 9.74 24.05
C PRO A 615 21.57 8.75 24.99
N GLY A 616 20.23 8.69 25.02
CA GLY A 616 19.47 7.62 25.68
C GLY A 616 19.81 7.47 27.17
N ALA A 617 19.40 8.45 27.97
CA ALA A 617 19.77 8.58 29.38
C ALA A 617 19.45 7.31 30.18
N ASN A 618 18.30 6.69 29.90
CA ASN A 618 17.84 5.46 30.54
C ASN A 618 18.78 4.26 30.39
N LYS A 619 19.61 4.23 29.35
CA LYS A 619 20.63 3.20 29.11
C LYS A 619 22.01 3.66 29.50
N MET A 620 22.35 4.93 29.22
CA MET A 620 23.71 5.43 29.41
C MET A 620 24.05 5.72 30.87
N LEU A 621 23.13 6.24 31.68
CA LEU A 621 23.40 6.52 33.09
C LEU A 621 23.74 5.23 33.85
N PRO A 622 22.92 4.15 33.79
CA PRO A 622 23.27 2.92 34.50
C PRO A 622 24.52 2.26 33.92
N LYS A 623 24.70 2.31 32.58
CA LYS A 623 25.87 1.73 31.91
C LYS A 623 27.19 2.36 32.38
N VAL A 624 27.21 3.67 32.63
CA VAL A 624 28.43 4.38 33.05
C VAL A 624 28.61 4.29 34.57
N PHE A 625 27.59 4.68 35.33
CA PHE A 625 27.69 4.81 36.79
C PHE A 625 27.72 3.48 37.53
N PHE A 626 27.17 2.42 36.94
CA PHE A 626 27.27 1.06 37.48
C PHE A 626 28.29 0.19 36.73
N SER A 627 29.16 0.80 35.91
CA SER A 627 30.23 0.05 35.25
C SER A 627 31.26 -0.45 36.25
N LYS A 628 31.75 -1.68 36.07
CA LYS A 628 32.82 -2.24 36.93
C LYS A 628 34.06 -1.34 37.00
N SER A 629 34.37 -0.63 35.92
CA SER A 629 35.54 0.25 35.82
C SER A 629 35.40 1.58 36.57
N ARG A 630 34.18 2.00 36.93
CA ARG A 630 33.91 3.30 37.57
C ARG A 630 33.00 3.20 38.79
N ILE A 631 32.65 1.99 39.23
CA ILE A 631 31.74 1.78 40.36
C ILE A 631 32.29 2.41 41.65
N ASP A 632 33.60 2.31 41.86
CA ASP A 632 34.29 2.90 43.02
C ASP A 632 34.35 4.43 42.94
N GLU A 633 34.41 5.00 41.73
CA GLU A 633 34.41 6.45 41.50
C GLU A 633 33.08 7.09 41.90
N PHE A 634 31.96 6.46 41.53
CA PHE A 634 30.63 6.97 41.83
C PHE A 634 30.07 6.48 43.17
N ASN A 635 30.60 5.36 43.68
CA ASN A 635 30.34 4.76 45.00
C ASN A 635 28.84 4.66 45.36
N PRO A 636 28.00 3.95 44.57
CA PRO A 636 26.62 3.68 44.94
C PRO A 636 26.54 2.78 46.17
N SER A 637 25.53 2.97 47.03
CA SER A 637 25.31 2.07 48.16
C SER A 637 24.89 0.67 47.70
N GLU A 638 25.28 -0.35 48.47
CA GLU A 638 24.88 -1.74 48.20
C GLU A 638 23.35 -1.90 48.14
N GLU A 639 22.64 -1.18 49.00
CA GLU A 639 21.18 -1.17 49.04
C GLU A 639 20.57 -0.60 47.75
N LEU A 640 21.12 0.49 47.20
CA LEU A 640 20.66 1.10 45.95
C LEU A 640 20.90 0.15 44.76
N LEU A 641 22.05 -0.53 44.72
CA LEU A 641 22.34 -1.53 43.69
C LEU A 641 21.40 -2.73 43.76
N ALA A 642 21.11 -3.24 44.96
CA ALA A 642 20.17 -4.35 45.16
C ALA A 642 18.76 -3.98 44.66
N ARG A 643 18.26 -2.78 45.03
CA ARG A 643 16.96 -2.26 44.56
C ARG A 643 16.93 -2.03 43.04
N TYR A 644 18.02 -1.53 42.45
CA TYR A 644 18.13 -1.40 41.00
C TYR A 644 18.05 -2.75 40.28
N GLN A 645 18.73 -3.79 40.78
CA GLN A 645 18.70 -5.14 40.22
C GLN A 645 17.31 -5.79 40.34
N GLN A 646 16.61 -5.57 41.45
CA GLN A 646 15.22 -6.00 41.65
C GLN A 646 14.23 -5.27 40.72
N GLY A 647 14.62 -4.10 40.20
CA GLY A 647 13.82 -3.35 39.24
C GLY A 647 12.67 -2.55 39.85
N THR A 648 12.70 -2.28 41.16
CA THR A 648 11.63 -1.56 41.89
C THR A 648 11.44 -0.10 41.41
N HIS A 649 12.45 0.49 40.77
CA HIS A 649 12.37 1.80 40.13
C HIS A 649 11.59 1.80 38.80
N LYS A 650 11.31 0.63 38.20
CA LYS A 650 10.60 0.52 36.91
C LYS A 650 9.10 0.48 37.15
N LYS A 651 8.32 1.09 36.25
CA LYS A 651 6.86 1.00 36.28
C LYS A 651 6.42 -0.47 36.16
N GLY A 652 5.58 -0.92 37.09
CA GLY A 652 5.05 -2.28 37.16
C GLY A 652 4.44 -2.56 38.53
N GLU A 653 4.07 -3.81 38.78
CA GLU A 653 3.44 -4.24 40.05
C GLU A 653 4.35 -4.00 41.27
N ASN A 654 5.67 -4.07 41.08
CA ASN A 654 6.68 -3.87 42.13
C ASN A 654 7.25 -2.45 42.17
N PHE A 655 6.57 -1.46 41.58
CA PHE A 655 7.07 -0.09 41.53
C PHE A 655 7.09 0.56 42.92
N ASN A 656 8.24 1.09 43.31
CA ASN A 656 8.43 1.83 44.56
C ASN A 656 8.94 3.25 44.25
N LEU A 657 8.16 4.25 44.66
CA LEU A 657 8.47 5.66 44.39
C LEU A 657 9.70 6.15 45.16
N HIS A 658 9.91 5.68 46.39
CA HIS A 658 11.07 6.06 47.20
C HIS A 658 12.37 5.51 46.60
N ASP A 659 12.37 4.26 46.13
CA ASP A 659 13.53 3.68 45.43
C ASP A 659 13.82 4.41 44.12
N CYS A 660 12.78 4.83 43.41
CA CYS A 660 12.88 5.65 42.21
C CYS A 660 13.55 7.00 42.52
N HIS A 661 13.10 7.70 43.58
CA HIS A 661 13.68 8.98 44.02
C HIS A 661 15.13 8.84 44.47
N ALA A 662 15.45 7.82 45.28
CA ALA A 662 16.83 7.55 45.71
C ALA A 662 17.77 7.31 44.52
N LEU A 663 17.30 6.60 43.49
CA LEU A 663 18.07 6.39 42.27
C LEU A 663 18.24 7.66 41.43
N ILE A 664 17.22 8.52 41.39
CA ILE A 664 17.31 9.85 40.74
C ILE A 664 18.37 10.71 41.43
N ASP A 665 18.34 10.80 42.75
CA ASP A 665 19.31 11.60 43.53
C ASP A 665 20.74 11.10 43.30
N PHE A 666 20.95 9.78 43.37
CA PHE A 666 22.25 9.19 43.03
C PHE A 666 22.72 9.57 41.61
N PHE A 667 21.82 9.54 40.62
CA PHE A 667 22.17 9.93 39.25
C PHE A 667 22.46 11.43 39.13
N LYS A 668 21.75 12.31 39.82
CA LYS A 668 22.04 13.75 39.85
C LYS A 668 23.45 14.01 40.39
N ASP A 669 23.78 13.42 41.54
CA ASP A 669 25.10 13.55 42.16
C ASP A 669 26.21 12.99 41.26
N SER A 670 25.95 11.85 40.64
CA SER A 670 26.92 11.20 39.73
C SER A 670 27.15 12.02 38.46
N ILE A 671 26.13 12.69 37.93
CA ILE A 671 26.28 13.59 36.77
C ILE A 671 27.17 14.79 37.10
N GLU A 672 27.03 15.38 38.29
CA GLU A 672 27.86 16.52 38.72
C GLU A 672 29.32 16.11 38.97
N LYS A 673 29.55 14.88 39.46
CA LYS A 673 30.89 14.30 39.60
C LYS A 673 31.54 13.98 38.25
N HIS A 674 30.76 13.64 37.22
CA HIS A 674 31.28 13.19 35.93
C HIS A 674 31.97 14.34 35.17
N GLU A 675 33.26 14.18 34.86
CA GLU A 675 34.13 15.17 34.21
C GLU A 675 33.53 15.85 32.97
N GLU A 676 32.89 15.08 32.08
CA GLU A 676 32.28 15.60 30.85
C GLU A 676 30.83 16.08 31.04
N TRP A 677 30.00 15.32 31.76
CA TRP A 677 28.55 15.56 31.82
C TRP A 677 28.18 16.74 32.71
N ARG A 678 29.01 17.09 33.71
CA ARG A 678 28.86 18.33 34.48
C ARG A 678 28.88 19.59 33.61
N ASN A 679 29.57 19.55 32.47
CA ASN A 679 29.67 20.70 31.54
C ASN A 679 28.37 20.95 30.77
N PHE A 680 27.37 20.05 30.83
CA PHE A 680 26.03 20.36 30.33
C PHE A 680 25.31 21.37 31.23
N HIS A 681 25.71 21.52 32.50
CA HIS A 681 25.07 22.37 33.50
C HIS A 681 23.56 22.09 33.60
N PHE A 682 23.23 20.83 33.87
CA PHE A 682 21.85 20.37 33.99
C PHE A 682 21.11 21.12 35.10
N LYS A 683 19.88 21.53 34.81
CA LYS A 683 18.94 22.09 35.77
C LYS A 683 17.82 21.08 35.97
N PHE A 684 17.84 20.38 37.11
CA PHE A 684 16.85 19.36 37.42
C PHE A 684 15.71 19.92 38.24
N SER A 685 14.50 19.41 37.99
CA SER A 685 13.37 19.58 38.92
C SER A 685 13.67 18.93 40.27
N ASP A 686 12.98 19.39 41.32
CA ASP A 686 13.03 18.75 42.64
C ASP A 686 12.65 17.27 42.51
N THR A 687 13.41 16.39 43.17
CA THR A 687 13.23 14.94 43.07
C THR A 687 11.82 14.52 43.48
N SER A 688 11.25 15.22 44.47
CA SER A 688 9.88 15.01 44.95
C SER A 688 8.81 15.15 43.86
N SER A 689 9.08 15.91 42.79
CA SER A 689 8.14 16.17 41.70
C SER A 689 8.04 15.04 40.66
N TYR A 690 9.01 14.11 40.64
CA TYR A 690 8.99 13.00 39.70
C TYR A 690 8.03 11.91 40.17
N THR A 691 7.04 11.58 39.34
CA THR A 691 6.15 10.44 39.58
C THR A 691 6.78 9.09 39.21
N ASP A 692 7.82 9.13 38.38
CA ASP A 692 8.55 7.98 37.87
C ASP A 692 9.86 8.43 37.18
N MET A 693 10.68 7.47 36.78
CA MET A 693 11.98 7.72 36.17
C MET A 693 11.93 8.37 34.77
N SER A 694 10.81 8.29 34.05
CA SER A 694 10.71 8.82 32.69
C SER A 694 10.75 10.35 32.65
N GLY A 695 10.22 11.01 33.69
CA GLY A 695 10.32 12.46 33.83
C GLY A 695 11.77 12.92 33.92
N PHE A 696 12.55 12.28 34.80
CA PHE A 696 13.97 12.56 34.99
C PHE A 696 14.81 12.30 33.74
N TYR A 697 14.65 11.12 33.11
CA TYR A 697 15.38 10.82 31.87
C TYR A 697 15.07 11.80 30.74
N ARG A 698 13.84 12.29 30.64
CA ARG A 698 13.45 13.30 29.66
C ARG A 698 14.12 14.64 29.92
N GLU A 699 14.26 15.08 31.17
CA GLU A 699 15.01 16.30 31.49
C GLU A 699 16.48 16.18 31.07
N ILE A 700 17.10 15.02 31.30
CA ILE A 700 18.48 14.76 30.85
C ILE A 700 18.55 14.77 29.32
N GLU A 701 17.65 14.07 28.63
CA GLU A 701 17.70 13.97 27.17
C GLU A 701 17.50 15.34 26.50
N THR A 702 16.63 16.20 27.04
CA THR A 702 16.35 17.53 26.49
C THR A 702 17.46 18.56 26.76
N GLN A 703 18.26 18.37 27.81
CA GLN A 703 19.36 19.25 28.20
C GLN A 703 20.74 18.72 27.76
N GLY A 704 20.86 17.41 27.55
CA GLY A 704 22.08 16.69 27.18
C GLY A 704 22.47 16.86 25.72
N TYR A 705 22.21 18.03 25.13
CA TYR A 705 22.57 18.40 23.77
C TYR A 705 23.09 19.83 23.76
N LYS A 706 24.33 20.02 23.29
CA LYS A 706 24.95 21.34 23.09
C LYS A 706 25.66 21.40 21.74
N LEU A 707 25.60 22.56 21.10
CA LEU A 707 26.27 22.84 19.83
C LEU A 707 26.82 24.26 19.87
N SER A 708 28.11 24.42 19.54
CA SER A 708 28.81 25.69 19.41
C SER A 708 29.73 25.68 18.19
N PHE A 709 30.32 26.84 17.88
CA PHE A 709 31.31 26.98 16.82
C PHE A 709 32.58 27.62 17.34
N VAL A 710 33.72 27.15 16.87
CA VAL A 710 35.06 27.64 17.25
C VAL A 710 35.88 27.96 15.99
N PRO A 711 36.65 29.07 15.97
CA PRO A 711 37.37 29.49 14.77
C PRO A 711 38.60 28.60 14.48
N VAL A 712 38.87 28.38 13.20
CA VAL A 712 40.01 27.63 12.65
C VAL A 712 40.60 28.40 11.47
N ALA A 713 41.91 28.61 11.48
CA ALA A 713 42.60 29.32 10.39
C ALA A 713 42.34 28.68 9.01
N CYS A 714 42.06 29.49 7.99
CA CYS A 714 41.79 28.99 6.64
C CYS A 714 43.00 28.31 6.02
N GLU A 715 44.19 28.88 6.21
CA GLU A 715 45.44 28.36 5.68
C GLU A 715 45.70 26.93 6.17
N TYR A 716 45.36 26.66 7.44
CA TYR A 716 45.47 25.33 8.03
C TYR A 716 44.55 24.33 7.33
N ILE A 717 43.27 24.67 7.14
CA ILE A 717 42.32 23.80 6.43
C ILE A 717 42.76 23.56 4.99
N ASP A 718 43.17 24.61 4.28
CA ASP A 718 43.60 24.52 2.88
C ASP A 718 44.88 23.68 2.73
N GLU A 719 45.81 23.76 3.69
CA GLU A 719 46.98 22.89 3.76
C GLU A 719 46.58 21.42 3.98
N LEU A 720 45.68 21.14 4.94
CA LEU A 720 45.20 19.78 5.17
C LEU A 720 44.54 19.16 3.93
N VAL A 721 43.79 19.96 3.15
CA VAL A 721 43.19 19.52 1.88
C VAL A 721 44.26 19.28 0.82
N ARG A 722 45.21 20.20 0.67
CA ARG A 722 46.30 20.10 -0.30
C ARG A 722 47.14 18.84 -0.07
N ASP A 723 47.45 18.55 1.20
CA ASP A 723 48.25 17.42 1.65
C ASP A 723 47.48 16.08 1.69
N GLY A 724 46.16 16.09 1.44
CA GLY A 724 45.32 14.89 1.52
C GLY A 724 45.10 14.36 2.94
N LYS A 725 45.36 15.18 3.97
CA LYS A 725 45.09 14.86 5.37
C LYS A 725 43.59 14.91 5.67
N ILE A 726 42.84 15.75 4.95
CA ILE A 726 41.37 15.78 4.95
C ILE A 726 40.80 15.83 3.53
N PHE A 727 39.57 15.36 3.38
CA PHE A 727 38.73 15.52 2.20
C PHE A 727 37.64 16.54 2.52
N LEU A 728 37.65 17.68 1.85
CA LEU A 728 36.72 18.77 2.13
C LEU A 728 35.66 18.88 1.03
N PHE A 729 34.41 18.81 1.43
CA PHE A 729 33.27 18.96 0.54
C PHE A 729 32.40 20.14 0.95
N GLN A 730 31.99 20.98 0.00
CA GLN A 730 30.91 21.92 0.25
C GLN A 730 29.58 21.17 0.26
N ILE A 731 28.79 21.35 1.33
CA ILE A 731 27.41 20.90 1.43
C ILE A 731 26.56 21.86 0.61
N TYR A 732 25.97 21.36 -0.48
CA TYR A 732 25.40 22.20 -1.52
C TYR A 732 24.00 21.76 -1.97
N ASN A 733 23.17 22.76 -2.21
CA ASN A 733 22.00 22.68 -3.06
C ASN A 733 21.89 24.01 -3.83
N LYS A 734 20.92 24.13 -4.75
CA LYS A 734 20.77 25.31 -5.60
C LYS A 734 20.61 26.64 -4.85
N ASP A 735 20.12 26.60 -3.60
CA ASP A 735 19.84 27.81 -2.81
C ASP A 735 21.15 28.46 -2.32
N PHE A 736 22.23 27.69 -2.17
CA PHE A 736 23.58 28.18 -1.85
C PHE A 736 24.34 28.70 -3.09
N SER A 737 23.71 28.76 -4.27
CA SER A 737 24.30 29.41 -5.44
C SER A 737 24.39 30.91 -5.23
N THR A 738 25.47 31.54 -5.69
CA THR A 738 25.58 33.01 -5.73
C THR A 738 24.54 33.66 -6.66
N TYR A 739 23.94 32.88 -7.56
CA TYR A 739 22.86 33.33 -8.46
C TYR A 739 21.45 33.05 -7.90
N SER A 740 21.34 32.47 -6.70
CA SER A 740 20.05 32.21 -6.07
C SER A 740 19.40 33.53 -5.64
N LYS A 741 18.18 33.79 -6.11
CA LYS A 741 17.38 34.99 -5.77
C LYS A 741 16.00 34.66 -5.20
N GLY A 742 15.65 33.38 -5.16
CA GLY A 742 14.32 32.91 -4.73
C GLY A 742 14.27 32.59 -3.25
N LYS A 743 13.06 32.37 -2.73
CA LYS A 743 12.87 31.83 -1.38
C LYS A 743 13.51 30.44 -1.27
N PRO A 744 14.32 30.16 -0.23
CA PRO A 744 14.96 28.87 -0.07
C PRO A 744 13.96 27.69 -0.01
N ASN A 745 14.46 26.49 -0.31
CA ASN A 745 13.73 25.26 -0.07
C ASN A 745 13.50 25.07 1.45
N MET A 746 12.42 24.38 1.84
CA MET A 746 12.17 24.16 3.27
C MET A 746 13.33 23.43 3.97
N HIS A 747 13.95 22.48 3.27
CA HIS A 747 15.07 21.72 3.84
C HIS A 747 16.34 22.56 4.00
N THR A 748 16.47 23.65 3.25
CA THR A 748 17.55 24.63 3.44
C THR A 748 17.30 25.44 4.70
N LEU A 749 16.07 25.92 4.89
CA LEU A 749 15.68 26.62 6.13
C LEU A 749 15.84 25.74 7.37
N TYR A 750 15.47 24.45 7.30
CA TYR A 750 15.71 23.52 8.40
C TYR A 750 17.20 23.33 8.70
N TRP A 751 18.04 23.28 7.66
CA TRP A 751 19.49 23.14 7.81
C TRP A 751 20.11 24.38 8.46
N GLU A 752 19.74 25.57 8.00
CA GLU A 752 20.20 26.83 8.57
C GLU A 752 19.74 26.96 10.04
N MET A 753 18.50 26.58 10.33
CA MET A 753 17.92 26.66 11.69
C MET A 753 18.59 25.73 12.71
N LEU A 754 19.29 24.67 12.28
CA LEU A 754 20.10 23.85 13.20
C LEU A 754 21.18 24.66 13.91
N PHE A 755 21.66 25.74 13.27
CA PHE A 755 22.79 26.55 13.71
C PHE A 755 22.41 27.99 14.06
N ASP A 756 21.11 28.33 14.00
CA ASP A 756 20.58 29.64 14.38
C ASP A 756 20.59 29.79 15.91
N GLU A 757 21.03 30.94 16.40
CA GLU A 757 21.19 31.21 17.83
C GLU A 757 19.87 31.03 18.61
N ARG A 758 18.73 31.40 18.00
CA ARG A 758 17.40 31.22 18.63
C ARG A 758 17.07 29.75 18.86
N ASN A 759 17.39 28.90 17.88
CA ASN A 759 17.27 27.46 18.04
C ASN A 759 18.25 26.93 19.09
N LEU A 760 19.50 27.38 19.12
CA LEU A 760 20.49 26.90 20.09
C LEU A 760 20.14 27.26 21.54
N MET A 761 19.49 28.41 21.77
CA MET A 761 18.96 28.79 23.08
C MET A 761 17.82 27.85 23.54
N ASN A 762 16.91 27.50 22.63
CA ASN A 762 15.82 26.56 22.91
C ASN A 762 15.60 25.57 21.75
N VAL A 763 16.30 24.44 21.84
CA VAL A 763 16.44 23.50 20.71
C VAL A 763 15.11 22.90 20.25
N VAL A 764 14.65 23.37 19.10
CA VAL A 764 13.56 22.80 18.32
C VAL A 764 14.12 21.82 17.30
N TYR A 765 15.19 22.20 16.60
CA TYR A 765 15.88 21.42 15.58
C TYR A 765 17.19 20.88 16.14
N LYS A 766 17.27 19.56 16.24
CA LYS A 766 18.47 18.83 16.65
C LYS A 766 19.10 18.11 15.46
N LEU A 767 20.41 18.27 15.29
CA LEU A 767 21.19 17.48 14.35
C LEU A 767 21.36 16.05 14.90
N ASN A 768 21.15 15.03 14.07
CA ASN A 768 21.35 13.63 14.47
C ASN A 768 22.60 13.04 13.82
N GLY A 769 23.16 12.00 14.46
CA GLY A 769 24.19 11.14 13.89
C GLY A 769 23.65 10.20 12.81
N GLN A 770 24.40 9.17 12.44
CA GLN A 770 24.05 8.21 11.38
C GLN A 770 23.79 8.89 10.03
N ALA A 771 24.58 9.92 9.71
CA ALA A 771 24.55 10.50 8.37
C ALA A 771 25.28 9.58 7.39
N GLU A 772 24.98 9.69 6.10
CA GLU A 772 25.53 8.83 5.07
C GLU A 772 25.98 9.62 3.84
N ILE A 773 27.06 9.16 3.22
CA ILE A 773 27.55 9.67 1.94
C ILE A 773 27.35 8.61 0.87
N PHE A 774 26.97 9.06 -0.32
CA PHE A 774 26.84 8.20 -1.48
C PHE A 774 27.60 8.77 -2.68
N PHE A 775 28.08 7.89 -3.54
CA PHE A 775 28.60 8.23 -4.86
C PHE A 775 27.68 7.67 -5.93
N ARG A 776 27.22 8.52 -6.85
CA ARG A 776 26.43 8.13 -8.01
C ARG A 776 27.22 8.44 -9.28
N LYS A 777 27.61 7.40 -10.01
CA LYS A 777 28.28 7.52 -11.31
C LYS A 777 27.35 8.15 -12.35
N ALA A 778 27.90 8.88 -13.32
CA ALA A 778 27.18 9.36 -14.48
C ALA A 778 26.56 8.18 -15.25
N SER A 779 25.32 8.35 -15.69
CA SER A 779 24.59 7.34 -16.47
C SER A 779 24.14 7.85 -17.84
N LEU A 780 24.32 9.13 -18.13
CA LEU A 780 24.05 9.74 -19.41
C LEU A 780 25.32 10.38 -19.99
N SER A 781 25.47 10.36 -21.31
CA SER A 781 26.49 11.17 -21.99
C SER A 781 25.82 12.41 -22.59
N ALA A 782 26.37 13.60 -22.32
CA ALA A 782 25.90 14.86 -22.88
C ALA A 782 26.72 15.20 -24.12
N ARG A 783 26.44 14.54 -25.25
CA ARG A 783 27.17 14.79 -26.51
C ARG A 783 26.80 16.14 -27.13
N HIS A 784 25.53 16.56 -27.01
CA HIS A 784 25.03 17.86 -27.49
C HIS A 784 24.02 18.44 -26.50
N PRO A 785 23.96 19.77 -26.32
CA PRO A 785 22.95 20.41 -25.49
C PRO A 785 21.57 20.36 -26.18
N GLU A 786 20.52 20.13 -25.40
CA GLU A 786 19.14 20.15 -25.91
C GLU A 786 18.73 21.56 -26.36
N HIS A 787 19.25 22.60 -25.69
CA HIS A 787 19.11 23.98 -26.12
C HIS A 787 20.46 24.70 -26.04
N PRO A 788 21.11 24.98 -27.19
CA PRO A 788 22.36 25.73 -27.25
C PRO A 788 22.25 27.18 -26.78
N ALA A 789 23.35 27.73 -26.28
CA ALA A 789 23.48 29.14 -25.92
C ALA A 789 23.15 30.08 -27.10
N GLY A 790 22.50 31.20 -26.81
CA GLY A 790 22.16 32.22 -27.79
C GLY A 790 20.96 31.90 -28.70
N LEU A 791 20.41 30.67 -28.62
CA LEU A 791 19.23 30.29 -29.40
C LEU A 791 17.93 30.50 -28.62
N PRO A 792 16.88 31.04 -29.26
CA PRO A 792 15.59 31.23 -28.63
C PRO A 792 14.88 29.90 -28.34
N ILE A 793 14.22 29.83 -27.18
CA ILE A 793 13.45 28.67 -26.72
C ILE A 793 12.02 29.12 -26.44
N LYS A 794 11.04 28.48 -27.09
CA LYS A 794 9.62 28.76 -26.86
C LYS A 794 9.22 28.44 -25.42
N LYS A 795 8.51 29.37 -24.77
CA LYS A 795 7.96 29.13 -23.42
C LYS A 795 6.76 28.19 -23.50
N LYS A 796 6.73 27.15 -22.66
CA LYS A 796 5.65 26.15 -22.68
C LYS A 796 4.26 26.72 -22.34
N GLN A 797 4.18 27.72 -21.47
CA GLN A 797 2.91 28.34 -21.05
C GLN A 797 2.55 29.61 -21.85
N ALA A 798 3.48 30.16 -22.62
CA ALA A 798 3.26 31.27 -23.54
C ALA A 798 4.00 30.96 -24.85
N PRO A 799 3.49 30.07 -25.72
CA PRO A 799 4.22 29.55 -26.88
C PRO A 799 4.63 30.61 -27.91
N THR A 800 4.01 31.79 -27.84
CA THR A 800 4.31 32.99 -28.64
C THR A 800 5.48 33.79 -28.09
N GLU A 801 5.94 33.50 -26.88
CA GLU A 801 7.08 34.13 -26.24
C GLU A 801 8.29 33.20 -26.24
N GLU A 802 9.47 33.80 -26.32
CA GLU A 802 10.74 33.09 -26.34
C GLU A 802 11.63 33.54 -25.17
N SER A 803 12.47 32.63 -24.70
CA SER A 803 13.57 32.92 -23.78
C SER A 803 14.88 32.59 -24.46
N CYS A 804 15.87 33.47 -24.35
CA CYS A 804 17.22 33.23 -24.83
C CYS A 804 18.20 33.26 -23.65
N PHE A 805 19.13 32.30 -23.60
CA PHE A 805 20.10 32.18 -22.51
C PHE A 805 21.53 32.24 -23.07
N PRO A 806 22.46 32.95 -22.42
CA PRO A 806 23.85 33.05 -22.86
C PRO A 806 24.68 31.78 -22.55
N TYR A 807 24.03 30.67 -22.21
CA TYR A 807 24.64 29.41 -21.84
C TYR A 807 23.75 28.22 -22.22
N ASP A 808 24.36 27.05 -22.37
CA ASP A 808 23.67 25.82 -22.76
C ASP A 808 22.73 25.30 -21.67
N LEU A 809 21.57 24.79 -22.08
CA LEU A 809 20.67 24.02 -21.21
C LEU A 809 20.74 22.55 -21.57
N ILE A 810 21.26 21.76 -20.63
CA ILE A 810 21.39 20.32 -20.75
C ILE A 810 20.26 19.65 -19.94
N LYS A 811 19.37 18.92 -20.60
CA LYS A 811 18.32 18.13 -19.96
C LYS A 811 18.98 17.07 -19.10
N ASN A 812 18.49 16.91 -17.87
CA ASN A 812 19.02 15.92 -16.95
C ASN A 812 20.53 16.03 -16.66
N LYS A 813 21.15 17.22 -16.83
CA LYS A 813 22.58 17.52 -16.59
C LYS A 813 23.15 16.86 -15.33
N ARG A 814 22.36 16.80 -14.25
CA ARG A 814 22.79 16.18 -13.00
C ARG A 814 23.21 14.72 -13.16
N TYR A 815 22.73 13.95 -14.14
CA TYR A 815 23.11 12.55 -14.38
C TYR A 815 24.20 12.37 -15.44
N THR A 816 24.70 13.47 -16.02
CA THR A 816 25.78 13.45 -17.02
C THR A 816 27.16 13.62 -16.37
N VAL A 817 27.19 13.73 -15.04
CA VAL A 817 28.39 13.90 -14.23
C VAL A 817 28.28 13.04 -12.97
N ASP A 818 29.43 12.59 -12.50
CA ASP A 818 29.56 11.91 -11.22
C ASP A 818 29.16 12.86 -10.09
N GLN A 819 28.51 12.31 -9.06
CA GLN A 819 27.95 13.12 -7.98
C GLN A 819 28.06 12.45 -6.61
N PHE A 820 28.67 13.18 -5.67
CA PHE A 820 28.63 12.86 -4.25
C PHE A 820 27.35 13.42 -3.61
N GLN A 821 26.74 12.67 -2.71
CA GLN A 821 25.49 13.01 -2.03
C GLN A 821 25.65 12.83 -0.52
N PHE A 822 25.08 13.75 0.25
CA PHE A 822 25.07 13.71 1.72
C PHE A 822 23.64 13.61 2.22
N HIS A 823 23.37 12.60 3.05
CA HIS A 823 22.09 12.35 3.67
C HIS A 823 22.25 12.51 5.19
N VAL A 824 21.57 13.49 5.78
CA VAL A 824 21.74 13.84 7.19
C VAL A 824 20.41 13.89 7.93
N PRO A 825 20.21 13.05 8.96
CA PRO A 825 18.99 13.07 9.74
C PRO A 825 18.98 14.22 10.76
N ILE A 826 17.78 14.70 11.06
CA ILE A 826 17.48 15.71 12.07
C ILE A 826 16.25 15.29 12.87
N THR A 827 16.15 15.75 14.11
CA THR A 827 14.94 15.70 14.92
C THR A 827 14.38 17.11 15.04
N ILE A 828 13.08 17.25 14.80
CA ILE A 828 12.33 18.48 14.88
C ILE A 828 11.37 18.40 16.07
N ASN A 829 11.11 19.52 16.74
CA ASN A 829 10.44 19.59 18.04
C ASN A 829 11.12 18.71 19.08
N PHE A 830 12.45 18.79 19.12
CA PHE A 830 13.29 17.92 19.94
C PHE A 830 12.89 17.91 21.42
N LYS A 831 12.54 19.07 21.98
CA LYS A 831 12.12 19.23 23.38
C LYS A 831 10.62 19.06 23.61
N ALA A 832 9.84 18.63 22.62
CA ALA A 832 8.40 18.47 22.80
C ALA A 832 8.05 17.41 23.86
N THR A 833 7.16 17.76 24.77
CA THR A 833 6.72 16.92 25.90
C THR A 833 5.24 16.56 25.85
N GLY A 834 4.53 17.01 24.81
CA GLY A 834 3.10 16.74 24.63
C GLY A 834 2.81 15.29 24.19
N THR A 835 1.55 15.08 23.77
CA THR A 835 1.05 13.76 23.36
C THR A 835 1.06 13.61 21.83
N SER A 836 1.34 12.39 21.36
CA SER A 836 1.21 12.03 19.94
C SER A 836 -0.24 11.90 19.47
N ASN A 837 -1.17 11.66 20.41
CA ASN A 837 -2.61 11.66 20.17
C ASN A 837 -3.21 12.99 20.62
N ILE A 838 -3.42 13.89 19.67
CA ILE A 838 -3.90 15.25 19.91
C ILE A 838 -5.44 15.35 19.80
N ASN A 839 -6.12 14.25 19.44
CA ASN A 839 -7.58 14.24 19.24
C ASN A 839 -8.36 14.85 20.42
N PRO A 840 -8.09 14.51 21.70
CA PRO A 840 -8.80 15.12 22.82
C PRO A 840 -8.65 16.64 22.84
N SER A 841 -7.45 17.14 22.55
CA SER A 841 -7.20 18.59 22.52
C SER A 841 -7.90 19.31 21.38
N VAL A 842 -8.04 18.66 20.22
CA VAL A 842 -8.82 19.20 19.10
C VAL A 842 -10.32 19.20 19.44
N THR A 843 -10.82 18.16 20.10
CA THR A 843 -12.21 18.11 20.58
C THR A 843 -12.50 19.25 21.56
N ASP A 844 -11.61 19.54 22.50
CA ASP A 844 -11.76 20.67 23.42
C ASP A 844 -11.73 22.03 22.70
N TYR A 845 -10.87 22.15 21.68
CA TYR A 845 -10.83 23.32 20.81
C TYR A 845 -12.19 23.52 20.10
N ILE A 846 -12.72 22.48 19.45
CA ILE A 846 -14.02 22.52 18.77
C ILE A 846 -15.16 22.89 19.73
N ARG A 847 -15.14 22.33 20.95
CA ARG A 847 -16.17 22.59 21.98
C ARG A 847 -16.29 24.07 22.33
N THR A 848 -15.18 24.80 22.27
CA THR A 848 -15.12 26.21 22.65
C THR A 848 -15.00 27.16 21.45
N ALA A 849 -14.95 26.67 20.21
CA ALA A 849 -14.74 27.51 19.04
C ALA A 849 -16.03 28.16 18.54
N ASP A 850 -16.09 29.49 18.57
CA ASP A 850 -17.23 30.27 18.08
C ASP A 850 -17.18 30.56 16.56
N ASP A 851 -15.98 30.53 15.97
CA ASP A 851 -15.67 30.87 14.57
C ASP A 851 -15.06 29.66 13.82
N LEU A 852 -15.61 28.46 14.06
CA LEU A 852 -15.13 27.23 13.44
C LEU A 852 -15.68 27.09 12.02
N HIS A 853 -14.79 26.95 11.05
CA HIS A 853 -15.13 26.58 9.68
C HIS A 853 -14.79 25.12 9.39
N ILE A 854 -15.35 24.60 8.30
CA ILE A 854 -15.17 23.22 7.89
C ILE A 854 -14.85 23.16 6.41
N ILE A 855 -13.75 22.50 6.07
CA ILE A 855 -13.33 22.22 4.70
C ILE A 855 -13.74 20.79 4.36
N GLY A 856 -14.73 20.64 3.49
CA GLY A 856 -15.06 19.36 2.86
C GLY A 856 -14.23 19.16 1.60
N ILE A 857 -13.61 17.99 1.46
CA ILE A 857 -12.87 17.64 0.25
C ILE A 857 -13.45 16.35 -0.34
N ASP A 858 -14.02 16.47 -1.53
CA ASP A 858 -14.48 15.34 -2.33
C ASP A 858 -13.40 14.87 -3.31
N ARG A 859 -13.48 13.60 -3.67
CA ARG A 859 -12.45 12.85 -4.38
C ARG A 859 -13.07 12.10 -5.56
N GLY A 860 -12.87 12.66 -6.76
CA GLY A 860 -13.44 12.13 -8.00
C GLY A 860 -12.41 11.85 -9.10
N GLU A 861 -12.93 11.43 -10.25
CA GLU A 861 -12.15 11.17 -11.48
C GLU A 861 -12.25 12.32 -12.50
N ARG A 862 -13.36 13.08 -12.45
CA ARG A 862 -13.59 14.30 -13.24
C ARG A 862 -12.85 15.45 -12.58
N HIS A 863 -13.14 15.69 -11.30
CA HIS A 863 -12.32 16.53 -10.44
C HIS A 863 -11.47 15.65 -9.54
N LEU A 864 -10.13 15.71 -9.69
CA LEU A 864 -9.20 14.92 -8.89
C LEU A 864 -9.45 15.15 -7.39
N LEU A 865 -9.69 16.42 -7.04
CA LEU A 865 -10.17 16.89 -5.76
C LEU A 865 -11.09 18.10 -5.98
N TYR A 866 -12.18 18.15 -5.22
CA TYR A 866 -13.06 19.31 -5.14
C TYR A 866 -13.13 19.78 -3.70
N LEU A 867 -13.05 21.09 -3.48
CA LEU A 867 -13.02 21.67 -2.14
C LEU A 867 -14.21 22.60 -1.94
N VAL A 868 -14.85 22.50 -0.78
CA VAL A 868 -15.87 23.44 -0.30
C VAL A 868 -15.54 23.82 1.14
N VAL A 869 -15.53 25.11 1.44
CA VAL A 869 -15.41 25.67 2.80
C VAL A 869 -16.79 26.14 3.23
N ILE A 870 -17.25 25.71 4.41
CA ILE A 870 -18.48 26.22 5.04
C ILE A 870 -18.19 26.85 6.40
N ASP A 871 -19.02 27.79 6.81
CA ASP A 871 -19.05 28.34 8.16
C ASP A 871 -19.83 27.46 9.15
N SER A 872 -19.96 27.91 10.40
CA SER A 872 -20.69 27.21 11.47
C SER A 872 -22.22 27.15 11.26
N GLN A 873 -22.76 27.94 10.32
CA GLN A 873 -24.16 27.87 9.87
C GLN A 873 -24.34 26.97 8.66
N GLY A 874 -23.25 26.50 8.04
CA GLY A 874 -23.28 25.67 6.85
C GLY A 874 -23.37 26.44 5.54
N ARG A 875 -23.14 27.76 5.54
CA ARG A 875 -23.11 28.58 4.32
C ARG A 875 -21.79 28.39 3.60
N ILE A 876 -21.80 28.31 2.27
CA ILE A 876 -20.59 28.17 1.46
C ILE A 876 -19.80 29.48 1.47
N CYS A 877 -18.53 29.41 1.91
CA CYS A 877 -17.59 30.53 1.87
C CYS A 877 -16.71 30.50 0.60
N GLU A 878 -16.22 29.33 0.22
CA GLU A 878 -15.43 29.10 -0.99
C GLU A 878 -15.76 27.72 -1.57
N GLN A 879 -15.83 27.60 -2.91
CA GLN A 879 -15.96 26.33 -3.60
C GLN A 879 -15.19 26.34 -4.92
N PHE A 880 -14.33 25.35 -5.18
CA PHE A 880 -13.60 25.23 -6.44
C PHE A 880 -12.96 23.84 -6.65
N SER A 881 -12.69 23.52 -7.93
CA SER A 881 -11.90 22.34 -8.29
C SER A 881 -10.41 22.61 -8.13
N LEU A 882 -9.66 21.58 -7.73
CA LEU A 882 -8.19 21.61 -7.69
C LEU A 882 -7.54 21.00 -8.94
N ASN A 883 -8.28 20.74 -10.02
CA ASN A 883 -7.70 20.25 -11.27
C ASN A 883 -6.65 21.21 -11.83
N GLU A 884 -6.98 22.50 -11.86
CA GLU A 884 -6.05 23.58 -12.22
C GLU A 884 -5.53 24.25 -10.95
N ILE A 885 -4.21 24.38 -10.85
CA ILE A 885 -3.57 25.15 -9.79
C ILE A 885 -3.12 26.49 -10.37
N VAL A 886 -3.61 27.57 -9.77
CA VAL A 886 -3.20 28.94 -10.07
C VAL A 886 -2.16 29.38 -9.05
N THR A 887 -0.99 29.79 -9.53
CA THR A 887 0.09 30.33 -8.70
C THR A 887 0.42 31.76 -9.14
N GLN A 888 0.76 32.61 -8.18
CA GLN A 888 1.17 33.99 -8.43
C GLN A 888 2.65 34.15 -8.09
N TYR A 889 3.42 34.72 -9.02
CA TYR A 889 4.82 35.05 -8.79
C TYR A 889 5.16 36.36 -9.50
N GLN A 890 5.69 37.34 -8.75
CA GLN A 890 6.03 38.68 -9.26
C GLN A 890 4.89 39.33 -10.07
N GLY A 891 3.66 39.27 -9.54
CA GLY A 891 2.46 39.83 -10.18
C GLY A 891 1.91 39.03 -11.36
N HIS A 892 2.61 38.00 -11.87
CA HIS A 892 2.14 37.17 -12.97
C HIS A 892 1.41 35.93 -12.45
N GLN A 893 0.29 35.58 -13.09
CA GLN A 893 -0.47 34.36 -12.82
C GLN A 893 -0.02 33.22 -13.74
N TYR A 894 0.34 32.09 -13.15
CA TYR A 894 0.68 30.86 -13.85
C TYR A 894 -0.39 29.81 -13.56
N ARG A 895 -0.96 29.24 -14.62
CA ARG A 895 -2.00 28.21 -14.55
C ARG A 895 -1.44 26.87 -14.99
N THR A 896 -1.66 25.85 -14.19
CA THR A 896 -1.24 24.48 -14.52
C THR A 896 -2.40 23.52 -14.30
N ASP A 897 -2.94 23.00 -15.40
CA ASP A 897 -3.96 21.94 -15.39
C ASP A 897 -3.29 20.58 -15.13
N TYR A 898 -3.28 20.16 -13.86
CA TYR A 898 -2.72 18.87 -13.46
C TYR A 898 -3.60 17.70 -13.87
N HIS A 899 -4.91 17.90 -14.04
CA HIS A 899 -5.81 16.84 -14.52
C HIS A 899 -5.46 16.46 -15.95
N ALA A 900 -5.34 17.42 -16.85
CA ALA A 900 -4.93 17.19 -18.23
C ALA A 900 -3.52 16.57 -18.32
N LEU A 901 -2.57 17.05 -17.51
CA LEU A 901 -1.21 16.49 -17.48
C LEU A 901 -1.21 15.03 -16.99
N LEU A 902 -1.98 14.71 -15.94
CA LEU A 902 -2.09 13.34 -15.42
C LEU A 902 -2.82 12.42 -16.39
N GLN A 903 -3.88 12.89 -17.04
CA GLN A 903 -4.60 12.13 -18.07
C GLN A 903 -3.68 11.79 -19.24
N LYS A 904 -2.99 12.81 -19.80
CA LYS A 904 -2.02 12.61 -20.87
C LYS A 904 -0.94 11.60 -20.48
N LYS A 905 -0.42 11.71 -19.24
CA LYS A 905 0.61 10.79 -18.73
C LYS A 905 0.10 9.37 -18.55
N GLU A 906 -1.14 9.21 -18.08
CA GLU A 906 -1.83 7.93 -17.97
C GLU A 906 -2.00 7.28 -19.35
N ASP A 907 -2.45 8.02 -20.35
CA ASP A 907 -2.63 7.54 -21.72
C ASP A 907 -1.29 7.12 -22.35
N GLU A 908 -0.24 7.94 -22.20
CA GLU A 908 1.13 7.63 -22.65
C GLU A 908 1.66 6.37 -21.99
N ARG A 909 1.42 6.20 -20.68
CA ARG A 909 1.86 5.01 -19.93
C ARG A 909 1.04 3.78 -20.27
N GLN A 910 -0.26 3.92 -20.49
CA GLN A 910 -1.10 2.81 -20.92
C GLN A 910 -0.62 2.29 -22.27
N LYS A 911 -0.36 3.20 -23.22
CA LYS A 911 0.24 2.86 -24.52
C LYS A 911 1.61 2.21 -24.36
N ALA A 912 2.50 2.79 -23.55
CA ALA A 912 3.84 2.24 -23.30
C ALA A 912 3.80 0.86 -22.63
N ARG A 913 2.87 0.62 -21.69
CA ARG A 913 2.67 -0.69 -21.06
C ARG A 913 2.11 -1.73 -22.01
N GLN A 914 1.14 -1.33 -22.82
CA GLN A 914 0.55 -2.20 -23.83
C GLN A 914 1.55 -2.55 -24.94
N SER A 915 2.60 -1.76 -25.12
CA SER A 915 3.65 -1.96 -26.12
C SER A 915 5.03 -2.33 -25.55
N TRP A 916 5.15 -2.49 -24.22
CA TRP A 916 6.43 -2.69 -23.50
C TRP A 916 7.55 -1.69 -23.83
N GLN A 917 7.18 -0.45 -24.14
CA GLN A 917 8.12 0.67 -24.27
C GLN A 917 8.51 1.23 -22.88
N SER A 918 9.53 2.09 -22.84
CA SER A 918 9.96 2.74 -21.59
C SER A 918 8.80 3.50 -20.94
N ILE A 919 8.45 3.10 -19.71
CA ILE A 919 7.29 3.66 -19.00
C ILE A 919 7.76 4.84 -18.15
N GLU A 920 7.47 6.06 -18.61
CA GLU A 920 7.76 7.27 -17.83
C GLU A 920 6.95 7.30 -16.54
N ASN A 921 7.54 7.77 -15.43
CA ASN A 921 6.90 7.68 -14.12
C ASN A 921 5.80 8.76 -13.93
N ILE A 922 4.60 8.33 -13.52
CA ILE A 922 3.46 9.21 -13.16
C ILE A 922 3.51 9.63 -11.68
N LYS A 923 4.26 8.89 -10.86
CA LYS A 923 4.29 9.05 -9.40
C LYS A 923 4.78 10.45 -8.99
N GLU A 924 5.80 10.97 -9.67
CA GLU A 924 6.40 12.29 -9.42
C GLU A 924 5.48 13.41 -9.87
N LEU A 925 4.76 13.25 -10.99
CA LEU A 925 3.76 14.22 -11.44
C LEU A 925 2.63 14.34 -10.39
N LYS A 926 2.15 13.21 -9.86
CA LYS A 926 1.20 13.20 -8.73
C LYS A 926 1.77 13.87 -7.48
N GLU A 927 3.05 13.64 -7.14
CA GLU A 927 3.69 14.31 -5.99
C GLU A 927 3.77 15.81 -6.19
N GLY A 928 4.10 16.25 -7.41
CA GLY A 928 4.09 17.66 -7.79
C GLY A 928 2.70 18.27 -7.60
N TYR A 929 1.67 17.67 -8.19
CA TYR A 929 0.28 18.10 -8.02
C TYR A 929 -0.14 18.17 -6.55
N LEU A 930 0.03 17.06 -5.81
CA LEU A 930 -0.42 16.96 -4.43
C LEU A 930 0.34 17.91 -3.50
N SER A 931 1.59 18.25 -3.81
CA SER A 931 2.32 19.25 -3.03
C SER A 931 1.68 20.63 -3.10
N GLN A 932 1.12 21.00 -4.26
CA GLN A 932 0.38 22.26 -4.45
C GLN A 932 -0.97 22.23 -3.73
N VAL A 933 -1.70 21.13 -3.88
CA VAL A 933 -2.97 20.89 -3.16
C VAL A 933 -2.79 21.00 -1.66
N VAL A 934 -1.82 20.27 -1.10
CA VAL A 934 -1.56 20.26 0.35
C VAL A 934 -1.21 21.65 0.84
N HIS A 935 -0.44 22.42 0.07
CA HIS A 935 -0.15 23.81 0.39
C HIS A 935 -1.43 24.65 0.45
N LYS A 936 -2.29 24.58 -0.58
CA LYS A 936 -3.54 25.35 -0.64
C LYS A 936 -4.52 24.99 0.47
N VAL A 937 -4.70 23.69 0.74
CA VAL A 937 -5.55 23.20 1.84
C VAL A 937 -5.01 23.70 3.19
N SER A 938 -3.69 23.63 3.40
CA SER A 938 -3.07 24.09 4.64
C SER A 938 -3.25 25.61 4.84
N GLU A 939 -3.14 26.41 3.78
CA GLU A 939 -3.44 27.85 3.84
C GLU A 939 -4.89 28.13 4.24
N LEU A 940 -5.85 27.41 3.65
CA LEU A 940 -7.27 27.55 3.97
C LEU A 940 -7.58 27.13 5.41
N MET A 941 -6.96 26.06 5.90
CA MET A 941 -7.10 25.63 7.30
C MET A 941 -6.71 26.74 8.27
N ILE A 942 -5.60 27.43 8.02
CA ILE A 942 -5.16 28.54 8.89
C ILE A 942 -6.05 29.77 8.68
N LYS A 943 -6.33 30.16 7.43
CA LYS A 943 -7.16 31.32 7.08
C LYS A 943 -8.54 31.28 7.77
N TYR A 944 -9.17 30.11 7.76
CA TYR A 944 -10.53 29.90 8.28
C TYR A 944 -10.58 29.22 9.65
N LYS A 945 -9.43 28.95 10.29
CA LYS A 945 -9.33 28.16 11.53
C LYS A 945 -10.10 26.83 11.44
N ALA A 946 -10.00 26.18 10.28
CA ALA A 946 -10.93 25.14 9.88
C ALA A 946 -10.45 23.72 10.21
N ILE A 947 -11.40 22.83 10.50
CA ILE A 947 -11.17 21.38 10.40
C ILE A 947 -11.35 20.91 8.95
N VAL A 948 -10.70 19.81 8.58
CA VAL A 948 -10.85 19.18 7.25
C VAL A 948 -11.59 17.86 7.40
N VAL A 949 -12.55 17.64 6.53
CA VAL A 949 -13.41 16.46 6.54
C VAL A 949 -13.26 15.74 5.21
N LEU A 950 -12.96 14.44 5.31
CA LEU A 950 -12.74 13.53 4.20
C LEU A 950 -13.71 12.35 4.31
N GLU A 951 -13.98 11.68 3.19
CA GLU A 951 -14.74 10.44 3.25
C GLU A 951 -13.91 9.27 3.80
N ASP A 952 -14.55 8.41 4.58
CA ASP A 952 -14.02 7.11 4.98
C ASP A 952 -14.25 6.11 3.84
N LEU A 953 -13.32 6.13 2.87
CA LEU A 953 -13.36 5.20 1.73
C LEU A 953 -12.78 3.85 2.14
N ASN A 954 -13.60 2.81 2.06
CA ASN A 954 -13.18 1.45 2.37
C ASN A 954 -12.02 0.97 1.45
N ALA A 955 -11.23 0.02 1.94
CA ALA A 955 -10.06 -0.49 1.22
C ALA A 955 -10.41 -1.11 -0.14
N GLY A 956 -11.58 -1.74 -0.28
CA GLY A 956 -12.07 -2.31 -1.53
C GLY A 956 -12.31 -1.25 -2.61
N PHE A 957 -12.94 -0.13 -2.26
CA PHE A 957 -13.17 1.01 -3.14
C PHE A 957 -11.85 1.67 -3.56
N LYS A 958 -10.92 1.88 -2.60
CA LYS A 958 -9.58 2.39 -2.93
C LYS A 958 -8.86 1.44 -3.91
N ARG A 959 -8.94 0.12 -3.70
CA ARG A 959 -8.33 -0.91 -4.57
C ARG A 959 -8.95 -0.96 -5.97
N SER A 960 -10.28 -0.89 -6.11
CA SER A 960 -10.92 -0.92 -7.43
C SER A 960 -10.50 0.25 -8.30
N ARG A 961 -10.26 1.41 -7.70
CA ARG A 961 -9.80 2.65 -8.36
C ARG A 961 -8.28 2.75 -8.53
N GLN A 962 -7.48 1.84 -7.99
CA GLN A 962 -6.02 1.80 -8.25
C GLN A 962 -5.68 1.55 -9.72
N LYS A 963 -6.62 0.94 -10.47
CA LYS A 963 -6.49 0.76 -11.93
C LYS A 963 -6.51 2.08 -12.70
N VAL A 964 -7.09 3.14 -12.12
CA VAL A 964 -7.09 4.49 -12.67
C VAL A 964 -5.79 5.16 -12.24
N GLU A 965 -4.83 5.22 -13.16
CA GLU A 965 -3.47 5.68 -12.89
C GLU A 965 -3.44 7.12 -12.43
N LYS A 966 -4.39 7.98 -12.79
CA LYS A 966 -4.41 9.37 -12.30
C LYS A 966 -4.94 9.55 -10.88
N GLN A 967 -5.53 8.53 -10.25
CA GLN A 967 -6.10 8.61 -8.90
C GLN A 967 -5.07 9.08 -7.85
N VAL A 968 -5.48 9.91 -6.91
CA VAL A 968 -4.58 10.52 -5.91
C VAL A 968 -4.97 10.29 -4.44
N TYR A 969 -6.07 9.58 -4.17
CA TYR A 969 -6.75 9.59 -2.85
C TYR A 969 -5.87 9.25 -1.65
N GLN A 970 -5.25 8.06 -1.64
CA GLN A 970 -4.47 7.61 -0.48
C GLN A 970 -3.17 8.41 -0.31
N LYS A 971 -2.58 8.84 -1.44
CA LYS A 971 -1.35 9.62 -1.45
C LYS A 971 -1.60 11.05 -0.96
N PHE A 972 -2.74 11.63 -1.32
CA PHE A 972 -3.21 12.92 -0.81
C PHE A 972 -3.37 12.86 0.71
N GLU A 973 -4.12 11.88 1.24
CA GLU A 973 -4.29 11.69 2.69
C GLU A 973 -2.93 11.62 3.40
N LYS A 974 -2.02 10.78 2.91
CA LYS A 974 -0.69 10.63 3.52
C LYS A 974 0.11 11.94 3.49
N MET A 975 0.18 12.61 2.34
CA MET A 975 0.95 13.85 2.19
C MET A 975 0.37 15.00 3.03
N LEU A 976 -0.96 15.07 3.16
CA LEU A 976 -1.62 16.04 4.02
C LEU A 976 -1.28 15.76 5.49
N ILE A 977 -1.44 14.52 5.96
CA ILE A 977 -1.07 14.14 7.34
C ILE A 977 0.42 14.41 7.60
N ASP A 978 1.31 13.96 6.72
CA ASP A 978 2.77 14.14 6.88
C ASP A 978 3.14 15.64 6.96
N LYS A 979 2.42 16.51 6.23
CA LYS A 979 2.63 17.96 6.27
C LYS A 979 2.00 18.59 7.51
N LEU A 980 0.82 18.16 7.94
CA LEU A 980 0.15 18.65 9.15
C LEU A 980 0.78 18.12 10.45
N ASN A 981 1.57 17.05 10.39
CA ASN A 981 2.44 16.62 11.48
C ASN A 981 3.51 17.68 11.81
N TYR A 982 3.90 18.49 10.81
CA TYR A 982 4.82 19.63 10.97
C TYR A 982 4.63 20.69 9.87
N LEU A 983 3.72 21.63 10.12
CA LEU A 983 3.30 22.65 9.16
C LEU A 983 4.03 23.99 9.42
N VAL A 984 5.01 24.26 8.56
CA VAL A 984 5.68 25.55 8.42
C VAL A 984 5.25 26.27 7.14
N PHE A 985 5.03 27.58 7.23
CA PHE A 985 4.90 28.51 6.12
C PHE A 985 6.20 29.30 5.94
N LYS A 986 6.78 29.26 4.73
CA LYS A 986 8.07 29.90 4.42
C LYS A 986 8.11 31.42 4.61
N THR A 987 6.94 32.05 4.67
CA THR A 987 6.77 33.51 4.77
C THR A 987 6.44 33.97 6.18
N ALA A 988 6.18 33.03 7.10
CA ALA A 988 5.96 33.38 8.49
C ALA A 988 7.30 33.65 9.16
N GLU A 989 7.31 34.63 10.06
CA GLU A 989 8.44 34.89 10.94
C GLU A 989 8.72 33.64 11.80
N ALA A 990 10.00 33.36 12.04
CA ALA A 990 10.42 32.08 12.64
C ALA A 990 9.77 31.81 14.01
N ASP A 991 9.62 32.87 14.82
CA ASP A 991 9.14 32.83 16.20
C ASP A 991 7.60 32.94 16.33
N GLN A 992 6.88 33.06 15.21
CA GLN A 992 5.41 33.14 15.20
C GLN A 992 4.77 31.76 14.95
N PRO A 993 3.49 31.54 15.34
CA PRO A 993 2.76 30.31 15.00
C PRO A 993 2.78 30.04 13.48
N GLY A 994 3.17 28.82 13.10
CA GLY A 994 3.38 28.43 11.70
C GLY A 994 4.75 28.82 11.13
N GLY A 995 5.60 29.50 11.91
CA GLY A 995 7.00 29.76 11.65
C GLY A 995 7.88 28.53 11.88
N LEU A 996 9.19 28.67 11.62
CA LEU A 996 10.15 27.58 11.76
C LEU A 996 10.25 27.06 13.20
N LEU A 997 10.24 27.93 14.22
CA LEU A 997 10.42 27.53 15.62
C LEU A 997 9.09 27.15 16.30
N HIS A 998 7.95 27.61 15.76
CA HIS A 998 6.61 27.34 16.29
C HIS A 998 5.67 26.76 15.21
N ALA A 999 6.13 25.73 14.52
CA ALA A 999 5.34 25.06 13.49
C ALA A 999 4.11 24.37 14.07
N TYR A 1000 3.00 24.39 13.33
CA TYR A 1000 1.78 23.71 13.74
C TYR A 1000 1.90 22.18 13.63
N GLN A 1001 1.25 21.48 14.57
CA GLN A 1001 1.05 20.02 14.59
C GLN A 1001 -0.45 19.74 14.71
N LEU A 1002 -1.13 19.71 13.55
CA LEU A 1002 -2.60 19.64 13.45
C LEU A 1002 -3.13 18.22 13.26
N THR A 1003 -2.28 17.20 13.29
CA THR A 1003 -2.64 15.79 13.14
C THR A 1003 -1.87 14.93 14.14
N ASN A 1004 -2.39 13.74 14.45
CA ASN A 1004 -1.66 12.76 15.24
C ASN A 1004 -0.39 12.31 14.51
N LYS A 1005 0.63 11.88 15.25
CA LYS A 1005 1.83 11.29 14.68
C LYS A 1005 1.45 10.10 13.79
N PHE A 1006 1.80 10.15 12.51
CA PHE A 1006 1.41 9.10 11.57
C PHE A 1006 2.23 7.82 11.77
N GLU A 1007 1.56 6.70 12.01
CA GLU A 1007 2.18 5.37 12.05
C GLU A 1007 1.78 4.53 10.84
N SER A 1008 0.48 4.29 10.66
CA SER A 1008 -0.07 3.59 9.50
C SER A 1008 -1.57 3.87 9.37
N PHE A 1009 -2.12 3.70 8.17
CA PHE A 1009 -3.57 3.79 7.95
C PHE A 1009 -4.37 2.77 8.79
N LYS A 1010 -3.79 1.60 9.12
CA LYS A 1010 -4.48 0.55 9.91
C LYS A 1010 -4.71 0.98 11.37
N LYS A 1011 -3.82 1.80 11.92
CA LYS A 1011 -3.94 2.33 13.30
C LYS A 1011 -4.70 3.66 13.36
N MET A 1012 -5.10 4.21 12.22
CA MET A 1012 -5.85 5.48 12.17
C MET A 1012 -7.33 5.22 12.42
N GLY A 1013 -7.93 5.99 13.33
CA GLY A 1013 -9.38 5.98 13.57
C GLY A 1013 -10.13 6.95 12.65
N LYS A 1014 -11.34 7.34 13.07
CA LYS A 1014 -12.19 8.32 12.36
C LYS A 1014 -11.75 9.78 12.53
N GLN A 1015 -10.71 10.03 13.32
CA GLN A 1015 -10.13 11.34 13.57
C GLN A 1015 -8.61 11.25 13.72
N SER A 1016 -7.90 12.20 13.12
CA SER A 1016 -6.49 12.48 13.37
C SER A 1016 -6.30 13.99 13.48
N GLY A 1017 -6.30 14.49 14.71
CA GLY A 1017 -6.32 15.93 15.00
C GLY A 1017 -7.47 16.64 14.30
N PHE A 1018 -7.12 17.59 13.43
CA PHE A 1018 -8.04 18.42 12.63
C PHE A 1018 -8.60 17.71 11.40
N LEU A 1019 -8.23 16.45 11.16
CA LEU A 1019 -8.78 15.64 10.06
C LEU A 1019 -9.84 14.67 10.58
N PHE A 1020 -11.04 14.72 9.99
CA PHE A 1020 -12.16 13.83 10.30
C PHE A 1020 -12.55 12.98 9.09
N TYR A 1021 -12.95 11.74 9.35
CA TYR A 1021 -13.36 10.77 8.31
C TYR A 1021 -14.82 10.36 8.50
N ILE A 1022 -15.65 10.65 7.50
CA ILE A 1022 -17.12 10.44 7.56
C ILE A 1022 -17.62 9.47 6.49
N PRO A 1023 -18.78 8.80 6.68
CA PRO A 1023 -19.33 7.90 5.67
C PRO A 1023 -19.72 8.65 4.37
N ALA A 1024 -19.30 8.14 3.22
CA ALA A 1024 -19.59 8.68 1.88
C ALA A 1024 -21.07 8.57 1.43
N TRP A 1025 -21.94 7.92 2.22
CA TRP A 1025 -23.31 7.64 1.79
C TRP A 1025 -24.12 8.93 1.57
N ASN A 1026 -24.69 9.09 0.36
CA ASN A 1026 -25.51 10.24 -0.07
C ASN A 1026 -24.90 11.61 0.25
N THR A 1027 -23.62 11.82 -0.10
CA THR A 1027 -22.97 13.14 -0.12
C THR A 1027 -23.16 13.83 -1.47
N SER A 1028 -22.97 13.14 -2.59
CA SER A 1028 -23.13 13.73 -3.94
C SER A 1028 -24.55 13.62 -4.51
N LYS A 1029 -25.26 12.52 -4.25
CA LYS A 1029 -26.61 12.23 -4.81
C LYS A 1029 -27.74 12.63 -3.85
N ILE A 1030 -27.71 13.87 -3.39
CA ILE A 1030 -28.71 14.46 -2.49
C ILE A 1030 -29.00 15.90 -2.94
N ASP A 1031 -30.27 16.30 -2.92
CA ASP A 1031 -30.63 17.69 -3.17
C ASP A 1031 -30.16 18.57 -1.99
N PRO A 1032 -29.27 19.55 -2.21
CA PRO A 1032 -28.74 20.39 -1.14
C PRO A 1032 -29.79 21.30 -0.50
N THR A 1033 -30.90 21.56 -1.19
CA THR A 1033 -31.95 22.51 -0.75
C THR A 1033 -33.08 21.82 0.02
N THR A 1034 -33.33 20.53 -0.21
CA THR A 1034 -34.44 19.79 0.42
C THR A 1034 -34.00 18.57 1.22
N GLY A 1035 -32.78 18.05 0.98
CA GLY A 1035 -32.33 16.77 1.52
C GLY A 1035 -32.98 15.55 0.84
N PHE A 1036 -33.63 15.73 -0.32
CA PHE A 1036 -34.19 14.63 -1.09
C PHE A 1036 -33.09 13.68 -1.61
N VAL A 1037 -33.33 12.37 -1.46
CA VAL A 1037 -32.49 11.29 -1.99
C VAL A 1037 -33.37 10.25 -2.64
N ASN A 1038 -32.87 9.58 -3.69
CA ASN A 1038 -33.53 8.42 -4.27
C ASN A 1038 -33.30 7.17 -3.39
N LEU A 1039 -34.39 6.58 -2.87
CA LEU A 1039 -34.34 5.32 -2.11
C LEU A 1039 -35.02 4.12 -2.81
N PHE A 1040 -35.65 4.34 -3.96
CA PHE A 1040 -36.39 3.34 -4.72
C PHE A 1040 -35.50 2.22 -5.28
N ASP A 1041 -36.05 1.01 -5.40
CA ASP A 1041 -35.52 -0.02 -6.32
C ASP A 1041 -36.23 0.15 -7.66
N THR A 1042 -35.48 0.51 -8.69
CA THR A 1042 -36.00 0.84 -10.03
C THR A 1042 -35.72 -0.25 -11.08
N ARG A 1043 -35.35 -1.45 -10.63
CA ARG A 1043 -35.11 -2.58 -11.54
C ARG A 1043 -36.45 -3.16 -11.98
N TYR A 1044 -36.65 -3.28 -13.30
CA TYR A 1044 -37.73 -4.08 -13.84
C TYR A 1044 -37.50 -5.57 -13.51
N GLU A 1045 -38.53 -6.23 -12.99
CA GLU A 1045 -38.52 -7.68 -12.76
C GLU A 1045 -39.53 -8.38 -13.65
N ASN A 1046 -40.81 -8.09 -13.44
CA ASN A 1046 -41.93 -8.58 -14.24
C ASN A 1046 -43.10 -7.59 -14.17
N VAL A 1047 -44.12 -7.83 -14.98
CA VAL A 1047 -45.30 -6.96 -15.10
C VAL A 1047 -46.05 -6.82 -13.77
N ASP A 1048 -46.27 -7.91 -13.02
CA ASP A 1048 -47.04 -7.87 -11.77
C ASP A 1048 -46.35 -7.06 -10.68
N LYS A 1049 -45.03 -7.23 -10.53
CA LYS A 1049 -44.22 -6.42 -9.62
C LYS A 1049 -44.17 -4.96 -10.07
N SER A 1050 -44.17 -4.70 -11.37
CA SER A 1050 -44.23 -3.33 -11.92
C SER A 1050 -45.55 -2.66 -11.56
N ARG A 1051 -46.68 -3.35 -11.77
CA ARG A 1051 -48.01 -2.88 -11.34
C ARG A 1051 -48.07 -2.63 -9.84
N ALA A 1052 -47.55 -3.56 -9.03
CA ALA A 1052 -47.46 -3.40 -7.59
C ALA A 1052 -46.56 -2.22 -7.16
N PHE A 1053 -45.50 -1.91 -7.92
CA PHE A 1053 -44.63 -0.76 -7.66
C PHE A 1053 -45.34 0.56 -7.95
N PHE A 1054 -45.89 0.74 -9.16
CA PHE A 1054 -46.57 1.98 -9.53
C PHE A 1054 -47.90 2.19 -8.80
N GLY A 1055 -48.57 1.10 -8.38
CA GLY A 1055 -49.78 1.17 -7.56
C GLY A 1055 -49.58 1.73 -6.15
N LYS A 1056 -48.34 1.77 -5.64
CA LYS A 1056 -48.00 2.32 -4.31
C LYS A 1056 -47.90 3.84 -4.26
N PHE A 1057 -47.88 4.52 -5.41
CA PHE A 1057 -47.93 5.98 -5.46
C PHE A 1057 -49.31 6.47 -5.03
N ASP A 1058 -49.35 7.64 -4.38
CA ASP A 1058 -50.61 8.26 -3.96
C ASP A 1058 -51.35 8.76 -5.21
N SER A 1059 -50.64 9.49 -6.07
CA SER A 1059 -51.14 9.99 -7.36
C SER A 1059 -50.03 10.17 -8.39
N ILE A 1060 -50.37 9.94 -9.66
CA ILE A 1060 -49.53 10.26 -10.83
C ILE A 1060 -50.39 11.11 -11.76
N ARG A 1061 -49.99 12.34 -12.09
CA ARG A 1061 -50.84 13.24 -12.90
C ARG A 1061 -50.04 14.21 -13.74
N TYR A 1062 -50.63 14.71 -14.81
CA TYR A 1062 -50.09 15.85 -15.56
C TYR A 1062 -50.63 17.18 -15.00
N ARG A 1063 -49.76 18.16 -14.79
CA ARG A 1063 -50.09 19.51 -14.32
C ARG A 1063 -50.01 20.49 -15.48
N ALA A 1064 -51.16 20.79 -16.08
CA ALA A 1064 -51.25 21.74 -17.20
C ALA A 1064 -50.75 23.15 -16.84
N ASP A 1065 -50.95 23.58 -15.59
CA ASP A 1065 -50.47 24.87 -15.06
C ASP A 1065 -48.94 24.96 -14.98
N LYS A 1066 -48.28 23.85 -14.65
CA LYS A 1066 -46.81 23.79 -14.52
C LYS A 1066 -46.11 23.22 -15.75
N GLY A 1067 -46.85 22.64 -16.68
CA GLY A 1067 -46.28 22.02 -17.87
C GLY A 1067 -45.66 20.64 -17.61
N THR A 1068 -45.67 20.09 -16.40
CA THR A 1068 -44.94 18.88 -16.00
C THR A 1068 -45.85 17.78 -15.46
N PHE A 1069 -45.35 16.55 -15.38
CA PHE A 1069 -46.01 15.49 -14.62
C PHE A 1069 -45.57 15.51 -13.15
N GLU A 1070 -46.43 15.08 -12.23
CA GLU A 1070 -46.21 14.98 -10.79
C GLU A 1070 -46.49 13.56 -10.26
N TRP A 1071 -45.61 13.06 -9.39
CA TRP A 1071 -45.74 11.78 -8.69
C TRP A 1071 -45.68 12.02 -7.19
N THR A 1072 -46.82 11.93 -6.51
CA THR A 1072 -46.91 12.05 -5.06
C THR A 1072 -46.81 10.67 -4.43
N PHE A 1073 -45.99 10.53 -3.40
CA PHE A 1073 -45.78 9.25 -2.72
C PHE A 1073 -45.30 9.40 -1.28
N ASP A 1074 -45.48 8.34 -0.50
CA ASP A 1074 -44.79 8.09 0.77
C ASP A 1074 -43.79 6.93 0.64
N TYR A 1075 -42.51 7.17 0.91
CA TYR A 1075 -41.47 6.13 0.91
C TYR A 1075 -41.81 4.91 1.78
N ASN A 1076 -42.57 5.09 2.86
CA ASN A 1076 -42.97 4.00 3.76
C ASN A 1076 -43.84 2.94 3.06
N ASN A 1077 -44.53 3.29 1.96
CA ASN A 1077 -45.29 2.35 1.13
C ASN A 1077 -44.38 1.45 0.28
N PHE A 1078 -43.14 1.87 0.04
CA PHE A 1078 -42.16 1.15 -0.78
C PHE A 1078 -41.22 0.31 0.08
N HIS A 1079 -40.65 0.91 1.12
CA HIS A 1079 -39.67 0.27 2.02
C HIS A 1079 -39.51 1.04 3.33
N LYS A 1080 -38.83 0.45 4.31
CA LYS A 1080 -38.56 1.09 5.61
C LYS A 1080 -37.34 2.02 5.69
N LYS A 1081 -36.61 2.22 4.58
CA LYS A 1081 -35.36 3.02 4.59
C LYS A 1081 -35.55 4.50 4.99
N ALA A 1082 -36.76 5.05 4.82
CA ALA A 1082 -37.09 6.43 5.17
C ALA A 1082 -37.68 6.58 6.58
N GLU A 1083 -37.78 5.49 7.36
CA GLU A 1083 -38.45 5.47 8.66
C GLU A 1083 -37.83 6.46 9.66
N GLY A 1084 -38.61 7.46 10.09
CA GLY A 1084 -38.18 8.55 10.98
C GLY A 1084 -37.39 9.68 10.30
N THR A 1085 -37.52 9.78 8.97
CA THR A 1085 -37.07 10.91 8.13
C THR A 1085 -38.28 11.43 7.33
N ARG A 1086 -38.11 12.43 6.46
CA ARG A 1086 -39.19 12.87 5.57
C ARG A 1086 -39.48 11.79 4.53
N SER A 1087 -40.67 11.21 4.61
CA SER A 1087 -41.08 10.09 3.75
C SER A 1087 -42.02 10.52 2.61
N SER A 1088 -42.83 11.56 2.80
CA SER A 1088 -43.74 12.09 1.79
C SER A 1088 -43.06 13.12 0.87
N TRP A 1089 -43.15 12.89 -0.44
CA TRP A 1089 -42.54 13.73 -1.48
C TRP A 1089 -43.43 13.83 -2.73
N CYS A 1090 -43.20 14.87 -3.53
CA CYS A 1090 -43.78 15.04 -4.85
C CYS A 1090 -42.63 15.16 -5.86
N LEU A 1091 -42.51 14.21 -6.78
CA LEU A 1091 -41.54 14.26 -7.87
C LEU A 1091 -42.16 14.96 -9.07
N SER A 1092 -41.35 15.69 -9.82
CA SER A 1092 -41.72 16.34 -11.07
C SER A 1092 -40.83 15.87 -12.21
N SER A 1093 -41.39 15.81 -13.43
CA SER A 1093 -40.65 15.60 -14.68
C SER A 1093 -39.83 16.83 -15.12
N HIS A 1094 -39.53 17.75 -14.20
CA HIS A 1094 -38.80 18.99 -14.46
C HIS A 1094 -37.33 18.74 -14.85
N GLY A 1095 -36.90 19.47 -15.88
CA GLY A 1095 -35.53 19.53 -16.37
C GLY A 1095 -35.07 18.30 -17.15
N ASN A 1096 -34.06 18.48 -17.98
CA ASN A 1096 -33.51 17.42 -18.82
C ASN A 1096 -32.59 16.47 -18.04
N ARG A 1097 -32.40 15.26 -18.55
CA ARG A 1097 -31.49 14.25 -17.99
C ARG A 1097 -30.55 13.70 -19.04
N VAL A 1098 -29.37 13.28 -18.60
CA VAL A 1098 -28.41 12.59 -19.47
C VAL A 1098 -28.60 11.08 -19.32
N ARG A 1099 -29.04 10.41 -20.39
CA ARG A 1099 -29.04 8.94 -20.47
C ARG A 1099 -27.68 8.47 -20.96
N THR A 1100 -27.07 7.54 -20.22
CA THR A 1100 -25.82 6.88 -20.62
C THR A 1100 -26.12 5.46 -21.06
N PHE A 1101 -25.69 5.07 -22.25
CA PHE A 1101 -25.99 3.77 -22.83
C PHE A 1101 -24.80 3.20 -23.60
N ARG A 1102 -24.85 1.91 -23.92
CA ARG A 1102 -23.88 1.25 -24.79
C ARG A 1102 -24.37 1.39 -26.22
N ASN A 1103 -23.62 2.11 -27.05
CA ASN A 1103 -24.03 2.40 -28.42
C ASN A 1103 -23.52 1.29 -29.37
N PRO A 1104 -24.42 0.47 -29.97
CA PRO A 1104 -24.02 -0.57 -30.91
C PRO A 1104 -23.28 -0.02 -32.14
N ALA A 1105 -23.66 1.17 -32.61
CA ALA A 1105 -23.01 1.83 -33.75
C ALA A 1105 -21.57 2.28 -33.45
N LYS A 1106 -21.20 2.42 -32.17
CA LYS A 1106 -19.83 2.73 -31.72
C LYS A 1106 -19.16 1.51 -31.10
N ASN A 1107 -19.40 0.31 -31.64
CA ASN A 1107 -18.84 -0.96 -31.13
C ASN A 1107 -19.10 -1.16 -29.63
N ASN A 1108 -20.34 -0.90 -29.20
CA ASN A 1108 -20.76 -0.95 -27.79
C ASN A 1108 -19.91 -0.06 -26.85
N GLN A 1109 -19.33 1.03 -27.33
CA GLN A 1109 -18.74 2.04 -26.46
C GLN A 1109 -19.83 2.81 -25.70
N TRP A 1110 -19.47 3.39 -24.56
CA TRP A 1110 -20.36 4.25 -23.80
C TRP A 1110 -20.67 5.52 -24.59
N ASP A 1111 -21.94 5.88 -24.67
CA ASP A 1111 -22.42 7.09 -25.31
C ASP A 1111 -23.48 7.77 -24.44
N ASN A 1112 -23.78 9.02 -24.79
CA ASN A 1112 -24.67 9.88 -24.01
C ASN A 1112 -25.68 10.58 -24.90
N GLU A 1113 -26.90 10.74 -24.40
CA GLU A 1113 -27.92 11.58 -25.02
C GLU A 1113 -28.71 12.33 -23.94
N GLU A 1114 -29.23 13.50 -24.31
CA GLU A 1114 -30.07 14.32 -23.45
C GLU A 1114 -31.55 14.03 -23.70
N ILE A 1115 -32.31 13.85 -22.63
CA ILE A 1115 -33.73 13.50 -22.65
C ILE A 1115 -34.52 14.61 -21.99
N ASP A 1116 -35.48 15.18 -22.73
CA ASP A 1116 -36.58 15.95 -22.16
C ASP A 1116 -37.58 14.96 -21.54
N LEU A 1117 -37.59 14.92 -20.20
CA LEU A 1117 -38.42 13.98 -19.45
C LEU A 1117 -39.91 14.21 -19.69
N THR A 1118 -40.34 15.46 -19.75
CA THR A 1118 -41.77 15.77 -19.85
C THR A 1118 -42.30 15.33 -21.20
N GLN A 1119 -41.58 15.64 -22.28
CA GLN A 1119 -41.95 15.18 -23.61
C GLN A 1119 -41.90 13.65 -23.71
N ALA A 1120 -40.84 13.01 -23.19
CA ALA A 1120 -40.72 11.55 -23.24
C ALA A 1120 -41.84 10.81 -22.48
N PHE A 1121 -42.31 11.35 -21.33
CA PHE A 1121 -43.46 10.78 -20.64
C PHE A 1121 -44.76 10.98 -21.43
N ARG A 1122 -44.96 12.12 -22.10
CA ARG A 1122 -46.11 12.33 -22.99
C ARG A 1122 -46.11 11.32 -24.13
N ASP A 1123 -44.99 11.19 -24.84
CA ASP A 1123 -44.85 10.30 -25.98
C ASP A 1123 -45.13 8.85 -25.56
N LEU A 1124 -44.63 8.43 -24.39
CA LEU A 1124 -44.92 7.12 -23.82
C LEU A 1124 -46.41 6.95 -23.53
N PHE A 1125 -47.05 7.87 -22.81
CA PHE A 1125 -48.46 7.72 -22.46
C PHE A 1125 -49.37 7.79 -23.69
N GLU A 1126 -49.06 8.62 -24.68
CA GLU A 1126 -49.78 8.68 -25.96
C GLU A 1126 -49.65 7.38 -26.75
N ALA A 1127 -48.44 6.83 -26.90
CA ALA A 1127 -48.19 5.58 -27.63
C ALA A 1127 -48.93 4.37 -27.03
N TRP A 1128 -49.28 4.44 -25.75
CA TRP A 1128 -49.98 3.38 -25.01
C TRP A 1128 -51.44 3.72 -24.66
N GLY A 1129 -51.98 4.80 -25.25
CA GLY A 1129 -53.40 5.17 -25.13
C GLY A 1129 -53.83 5.63 -23.73
N ILE A 1130 -52.92 6.21 -22.95
CA ILE A 1130 -53.20 6.71 -21.59
C ILE A 1130 -53.51 8.22 -21.65
N GLU A 1131 -54.75 8.59 -21.35
CA GLU A 1131 -55.17 9.99 -21.29
C GLU A 1131 -54.58 10.73 -20.08
N ILE A 1132 -53.93 11.88 -20.32
CA ILE A 1132 -53.18 12.61 -19.29
C ILE A 1132 -54.02 13.60 -18.45
N THR A 1133 -55.34 13.62 -18.62
CA THR A 1133 -56.25 14.63 -18.01
C THR A 1133 -56.62 14.34 -16.55
N SER A 1134 -56.35 13.12 -16.07
CA SER A 1134 -56.73 12.65 -14.73
C SER A 1134 -55.56 11.96 -14.00
N ASN A 1135 -55.83 11.27 -12.89
CA ASN A 1135 -54.81 10.49 -12.19
C ASN A 1135 -54.49 9.21 -12.99
N LEU A 1136 -53.25 9.12 -13.48
CA LEU A 1136 -52.78 8.08 -14.39
C LEU A 1136 -52.52 6.75 -13.69
N LYS A 1137 -52.57 6.69 -12.36
CA LYS A 1137 -52.20 5.49 -11.59
C LYS A 1137 -52.98 4.24 -12.02
N GLU A 1138 -54.31 4.34 -12.12
CA GLU A 1138 -55.15 3.21 -12.51
C GLU A 1138 -54.90 2.79 -13.96
N ALA A 1139 -54.79 3.77 -14.87
CA ALA A 1139 -54.49 3.52 -16.27
C ALA A 1139 -53.12 2.82 -16.47
N ILE A 1140 -52.09 3.23 -15.72
CA ILE A 1140 -50.78 2.58 -15.69
C ILE A 1140 -50.88 1.14 -15.16
N CYS A 1141 -51.63 0.93 -14.08
CA CYS A 1141 -51.81 -0.40 -13.48
C CYS A 1141 -52.63 -1.36 -14.35
N ASN A 1142 -53.45 -0.85 -15.26
CA ASN A 1142 -54.25 -1.66 -16.19
C ASN A 1142 -53.44 -2.15 -17.41
N GLN A 1143 -52.23 -1.63 -17.64
CA GLN A 1143 -51.36 -2.12 -18.70
C GLN A 1143 -50.85 -3.54 -18.40
N SER A 1144 -50.70 -4.36 -19.45
CA SER A 1144 -50.25 -5.76 -19.35
C SER A 1144 -48.91 -6.03 -20.04
N GLU A 1145 -48.43 -5.09 -20.86
CA GLU A 1145 -47.26 -5.31 -21.71
C GLU A 1145 -45.95 -5.02 -20.99
N LYS A 1146 -45.01 -5.97 -21.07
CA LYS A 1146 -43.64 -5.81 -20.55
C LYS A 1146 -42.94 -4.58 -21.11
N LYS A 1147 -43.15 -4.29 -22.41
CA LYS A 1147 -42.50 -3.20 -23.12
C LYS A 1147 -42.83 -1.85 -22.47
N PHE A 1148 -44.11 -1.59 -22.21
CA PHE A 1148 -44.58 -0.39 -21.52
C PHE A 1148 -43.89 -0.20 -20.17
N PHE A 1149 -43.92 -1.20 -19.28
CA PHE A 1149 -43.32 -1.06 -17.94
C PHE A 1149 -41.81 -0.91 -17.99
N SER A 1150 -41.14 -1.55 -18.96
CA SER A 1150 -39.69 -1.39 -19.14
C SER A 1150 -39.34 0.05 -19.52
N GLU A 1151 -40.07 0.65 -20.47
CA GLU A 1151 -39.90 2.04 -20.91
C GLU A 1151 -40.25 3.03 -19.79
N LEU A 1152 -41.35 2.78 -19.05
CA LEU A 1152 -41.76 3.61 -17.92
C LEU A 1152 -40.73 3.60 -16.78
N PHE A 1153 -40.16 2.44 -16.44
CA PHE A 1153 -39.10 2.35 -15.44
C PHE A 1153 -37.84 3.12 -15.85
N GLU A 1154 -37.45 3.07 -17.13
CA GLU A 1154 -36.30 3.83 -17.63
C GLU A 1154 -36.52 5.35 -17.50
N LEU A 1155 -37.70 5.87 -17.88
CA LEU A 1155 -38.03 7.29 -17.70
C LEU A 1155 -38.13 7.68 -16.22
N PHE A 1156 -38.77 6.84 -15.39
CA PHE A 1156 -38.86 7.08 -13.94
C PHE A 1156 -37.47 7.12 -13.28
N LYS A 1157 -36.57 6.22 -13.68
CA LYS A 1157 -35.18 6.18 -13.21
C LYS A 1157 -34.40 7.43 -13.61
N LEU A 1158 -34.63 7.97 -14.81
CA LEU A 1158 -34.05 9.25 -15.22
C LEU A 1158 -34.63 10.42 -14.40
N MET A 1159 -35.93 10.45 -14.13
CA MET A 1159 -36.55 11.51 -13.31
C MET A 1159 -35.88 11.64 -11.94
N ILE A 1160 -35.64 10.51 -11.25
CA ILE A 1160 -34.97 10.45 -9.95
C ILE A 1160 -33.44 10.45 -10.02
N GLN A 1161 -32.85 10.63 -11.21
CA GLN A 1161 -31.41 10.79 -11.42
C GLN A 1161 -31.02 12.26 -11.19
N LEU A 1162 -30.62 12.60 -9.96
CA LEU A 1162 -30.23 13.98 -9.63
C LEU A 1162 -28.94 14.42 -10.38
N ARG A 1163 -27.91 13.57 -10.36
CA ARG A 1163 -26.60 13.85 -10.97
C ARG A 1163 -26.58 13.40 -12.42
N ASN A 1164 -26.23 14.31 -13.33
CA ASN A 1164 -26.22 14.10 -14.77
C ASN A 1164 -24.86 14.47 -15.33
N SER A 1165 -24.19 13.49 -15.95
CA SER A 1165 -22.82 13.65 -16.42
C SER A 1165 -22.62 13.03 -17.80
N VAL A 1166 -21.79 13.66 -18.63
CA VAL A 1166 -21.47 13.18 -19.99
C VAL A 1166 -20.10 12.51 -19.99
N THR A 1167 -19.97 11.34 -20.61
CA THR A 1167 -18.72 10.56 -20.66
C THR A 1167 -17.66 11.32 -21.44
N GLY A 1168 -16.44 11.44 -20.89
CA GLY A 1168 -15.31 12.10 -21.58
C GLY A 1168 -15.31 13.63 -21.55
N THR A 1169 -16.26 14.28 -20.85
CA THR A 1169 -16.33 15.75 -20.75
C THR A 1169 -16.38 16.23 -19.29
N ASN A 1170 -16.36 17.55 -19.08
CA ASN A 1170 -16.51 18.18 -17.76
C ASN A 1170 -17.98 18.48 -17.39
N ILE A 1171 -18.96 18.05 -18.20
CA ILE A 1171 -20.38 18.26 -17.90
C ILE A 1171 -20.79 17.30 -16.78
N ASP A 1172 -21.19 17.86 -15.63
CA ASP A 1172 -21.56 17.12 -14.43
C ASP A 1172 -22.51 17.93 -13.52
N TYR A 1173 -23.72 18.19 -14.00
CA TYR A 1173 -24.68 19.04 -13.32
C TYR A 1173 -25.63 18.25 -12.42
N MET A 1174 -26.33 18.95 -11.53
CA MET A 1174 -27.39 18.40 -10.71
C MET A 1174 -28.72 19.09 -10.96
N VAL A 1175 -29.79 18.31 -11.09
CA VAL A 1175 -31.17 18.80 -11.13
C VAL A 1175 -32.01 17.99 -10.15
N SER A 1176 -32.70 18.66 -9.24
CA SER A 1176 -33.63 18.02 -8.32
C SER A 1176 -34.99 17.81 -8.98
N PRO A 1177 -35.63 16.64 -8.82
CA PRO A 1177 -37.02 16.44 -9.23
C PRO A 1177 -38.03 16.95 -8.19
N VAL A 1178 -37.59 17.65 -7.14
CA VAL A 1178 -38.44 18.10 -6.02
C VAL A 1178 -38.31 19.61 -5.85
N GLU A 1179 -39.43 20.28 -5.57
CA GLU A 1179 -39.47 21.70 -5.21
C GLU A 1179 -39.05 21.89 -3.75
N ASN A 1180 -38.27 22.94 -3.47
CA ASN A 1180 -38.03 23.41 -2.11
C ASN A 1180 -39.26 24.17 -1.56
N HIS A 1181 -39.18 24.67 -0.32
CA HIS A 1181 -40.30 25.38 0.31
C HIS A 1181 -40.68 26.71 -0.36
N TYR A 1182 -39.83 27.23 -1.25
CA TYR A 1182 -40.12 28.39 -2.11
C TYR A 1182 -40.76 28.01 -3.46
N GLY A 1183 -41.03 26.72 -3.71
CA GLY A 1183 -41.60 26.26 -4.97
C GLY A 1183 -40.61 26.24 -6.14
N THR A 1184 -39.30 26.18 -5.85
CA THR A 1184 -38.23 26.18 -6.87
C THR A 1184 -37.47 24.86 -6.90
N PHE A 1185 -37.09 24.40 -8.08
CA PHE A 1185 -36.24 23.22 -8.26
C PHE A 1185 -34.77 23.63 -8.18
N PHE A 1186 -33.95 22.82 -7.50
CA PHE A 1186 -32.51 23.01 -7.53
C PHE A 1186 -31.94 22.57 -8.89
N ASP A 1187 -31.25 23.49 -9.57
CA ASP A 1187 -30.44 23.22 -10.77
C ASP A 1187 -29.07 23.88 -10.61
N SER A 1188 -28.01 23.07 -10.58
CA SER A 1188 -26.66 23.57 -10.34
C SER A 1188 -26.12 24.46 -11.47
N ARG A 1189 -26.76 24.46 -12.64
CA ARG A 1189 -26.35 25.29 -13.79
C ARG A 1189 -26.80 26.75 -13.66
N THR A 1190 -27.85 26.99 -12.87
CA THR A 1190 -28.49 28.30 -12.73
C THR A 1190 -28.48 28.83 -11.31
N CYS A 1191 -28.00 28.05 -10.33
CA CYS A 1191 -27.89 28.50 -8.95
C CYS A 1191 -26.77 29.54 -8.77
N ASP A 1192 -26.90 30.37 -7.73
CA ASP A 1192 -25.82 31.27 -7.32
C ASP A 1192 -24.71 30.54 -6.53
N SER A 1193 -23.67 31.27 -6.13
CA SER A 1193 -22.51 30.72 -5.43
C SER A 1193 -22.77 30.26 -3.98
N SER A 1194 -23.96 30.52 -3.43
CA SER A 1194 -24.36 30.05 -2.10
C SER A 1194 -24.74 28.57 -2.08
N LEU A 1195 -25.04 28.01 -3.25
CA LEU A 1195 -25.34 26.60 -3.45
C LEU A 1195 -24.23 25.89 -4.27
N PRO A 1196 -24.15 24.55 -4.23
CA PRO A 1196 -23.11 23.82 -4.95
C PRO A 1196 -23.22 23.98 -6.47
N ALA A 1197 -22.13 24.39 -7.12
CA ALA A 1197 -22.09 24.69 -8.56
C ALA A 1197 -22.17 23.44 -9.47
N ASN A 1198 -21.90 22.25 -8.95
CA ASN A 1198 -21.96 20.99 -9.68
C ASN A 1198 -22.03 19.79 -8.71
N ALA A 1199 -22.05 18.57 -9.24
CA ALA A 1199 -22.25 17.38 -8.43
C ALA A 1199 -21.07 16.99 -7.51
N ASP A 1200 -19.83 17.30 -7.92
CA ASP A 1200 -18.64 17.10 -7.08
C ASP A 1200 -18.54 18.21 -6.00
N ALA A 1201 -18.94 19.44 -6.32
CA ALA A 1201 -19.13 20.51 -5.32
C ALA A 1201 -20.17 20.10 -4.28
N ASN A 1202 -21.29 19.50 -4.70
CA ASN A 1202 -22.32 19.01 -3.78
C ASN A 1202 -21.78 17.88 -2.89
N GLY A 1203 -20.94 17.00 -3.44
CA GLY A 1203 -20.21 15.99 -2.67
C GLY A 1203 -19.39 16.63 -1.55
N ALA A 1204 -18.51 17.58 -1.90
CA ALA A 1204 -17.65 18.27 -0.96
C ALA A 1204 -18.44 19.08 0.08
N TYR A 1205 -19.52 19.75 -0.35
CA TYR A 1205 -20.42 20.50 0.52
C TYR A 1205 -21.08 19.60 1.58
N ASN A 1206 -21.63 18.45 1.18
CA ASN A 1206 -22.28 17.55 2.13
C ASN A 1206 -21.29 16.77 3.00
N ILE A 1207 -20.06 16.54 2.52
CA ILE A 1207 -18.95 16.08 3.37
C ILE A 1207 -18.69 17.10 4.48
N ALA A 1208 -18.61 18.39 4.14
CA ALA A 1208 -18.44 19.47 5.12
C ALA A 1208 -19.63 19.54 6.10
N ARG A 1209 -20.88 19.46 5.61
CA ARG A 1209 -22.09 19.44 6.46
C ARG A 1209 -22.14 18.26 7.43
N LYS A 1210 -21.67 17.07 7.04
CA LYS A 1210 -21.51 15.95 7.97
C LYS A 1210 -20.45 16.24 9.04
N GLY A 1211 -19.39 16.94 8.66
CA GLY A 1211 -18.45 17.54 9.62
C GLY A 1211 -19.11 18.50 10.59
N LEU A 1212 -20.03 19.34 10.10
CA LEU A 1212 -20.75 20.31 10.92
C LEU A 1212 -21.65 19.61 11.94
N MET A 1213 -22.32 18.55 11.51
CA MET A 1213 -23.11 17.68 12.40
C MET A 1213 -22.22 17.06 13.50
N LEU A 1214 -20.98 16.65 13.18
CA LEU A 1214 -20.02 16.17 14.18
C LEU A 1214 -19.53 17.29 15.12
N ALA A 1215 -19.23 18.47 14.60
CA ALA A 1215 -18.80 19.60 15.42
C ALA A 1215 -19.89 20.02 16.42
N ARG A 1216 -21.14 20.13 15.97
CA ARG A 1216 -22.30 20.41 16.84
C ARG A 1216 -22.48 19.33 17.91
N ARG A 1217 -22.29 18.05 17.56
CA ARG A 1217 -22.32 16.95 18.54
C ARG A 1217 -21.23 17.07 19.58
N ILE A 1218 -20.01 17.42 19.18
CA ILE A 1218 -18.88 17.65 20.10
C ILE A 1218 -19.18 18.80 21.05
N GLN A 1219 -19.72 19.91 20.54
CA GLN A 1219 -20.10 21.08 21.32
C GLN A 1219 -21.21 20.78 22.33
N ALA A 1220 -22.18 19.94 21.95
CA ALA A 1220 -23.30 19.54 22.80
C ALA A 1220 -22.95 18.46 23.84
N THR A 1221 -21.84 17.72 23.66
CA THR A 1221 -21.46 16.63 24.57
C THR A 1221 -20.59 17.17 25.72
N PRO A 1222 -20.95 16.90 26.99
CA PRO A 1222 -20.12 17.27 28.15
C PRO A 1222 -18.69 16.72 28.07
N GLU A 1223 -17.74 17.40 28.70
CA GLU A 1223 -16.30 17.09 28.57
C GLU A 1223 -15.92 15.66 28.99
N ASN A 1224 -16.60 15.10 29.99
CA ASN A 1224 -16.31 13.78 30.54
C ASN A 1224 -17.05 12.63 29.83
N ASP A 1225 -17.94 12.94 28.89
CA ASP A 1225 -18.79 11.94 28.25
C ASP A 1225 -18.15 11.40 26.95
N PRO A 1226 -18.29 10.09 26.67
CA PRO A 1226 -17.75 9.51 25.44
C PRO A 1226 -18.50 10.02 24.20
N ILE A 1227 -17.77 10.63 23.26
CA ILE A 1227 -18.34 11.15 22.01
C ILE A 1227 -18.29 10.09 20.90
N SER A 1228 -19.44 9.77 20.32
CA SER A 1228 -19.51 8.92 19.13
C SER A 1228 -19.28 9.72 17.84
N LEU A 1229 -18.17 9.42 17.16
CA LEU A 1229 -17.83 9.95 15.84
C LEU A 1229 -18.51 9.19 14.68
N THR A 1230 -19.42 8.25 14.98
CA THR A 1230 -20.15 7.50 13.95
C THR A 1230 -21.44 8.22 13.60
N LEU A 1231 -21.67 8.40 12.29
CA LEU A 1231 -22.90 8.97 11.74
C LEU A 1231 -23.71 7.87 11.05
N SER A 1232 -24.97 7.74 11.41
CA SER A 1232 -25.92 6.88 10.72
C SER A 1232 -26.55 7.59 9.52
N ASN A 1233 -27.05 6.80 8.56
CA ASN A 1233 -27.77 7.32 7.39
C ASN A 1233 -29.04 8.09 7.78
N LYS A 1234 -29.73 7.63 8.84
CA LYS A 1234 -30.94 8.26 9.36
C LYS A 1234 -30.66 9.64 9.95
N GLU A 1235 -29.65 9.76 10.81
CA GLU A 1235 -29.21 11.07 11.36
C GLU A 1235 -28.83 12.03 10.24
N TRP A 1236 -28.09 11.55 9.23
CA TRP A 1236 -27.72 12.39 8.08
C TRP A 1236 -28.95 12.92 7.33
N LEU A 1237 -29.94 12.07 7.02
CA LEU A 1237 -31.14 12.54 6.33
C LEU A 1237 -31.96 13.52 7.17
N ARG A 1238 -32.11 13.27 8.47
CA ARG A 1238 -32.83 14.19 9.37
C ARG A 1238 -32.17 15.57 9.41
N PHE A 1239 -30.84 15.61 9.53
CA PHE A 1239 -30.06 16.84 9.47
C PHE A 1239 -30.18 17.52 8.09
N ALA A 1240 -30.00 16.77 7.01
CA ALA A 1240 -30.02 17.32 5.65
C ALA A 1240 -31.40 17.86 5.23
N GLN A 1241 -32.47 17.29 5.79
CA GLN A 1241 -33.87 17.66 5.54
C GLN A 1241 -34.42 18.69 6.55
N GLY A 1242 -33.61 19.17 7.49
CA GLY A 1242 -34.02 20.18 8.48
C GLY A 1242 -34.98 19.67 9.57
N LEU A 1243 -34.97 18.36 9.88
CA LEU A 1243 -35.88 17.74 10.86
C LEU A 1243 -35.35 17.72 12.30
N ASP A 1244 -34.07 18.02 12.50
CA ASP A 1244 -33.39 18.01 13.81
C ASP A 1244 -33.28 19.41 14.44
N GLU A 1245 -33.83 20.45 13.79
CA GLU A 1245 -33.70 21.83 14.24
C GLU A 1245 -35.00 22.34 14.86
N THR A 1246 -35.06 22.33 16.20
CA THR A 1246 -35.76 23.37 16.96
C THR A 1246 -34.91 24.65 16.92
N THR A 1247 -34.76 25.22 15.74
CA THR A 1247 -34.35 26.62 15.56
C THR A 1247 -35.01 27.10 14.29
N THR A 1248 -35.99 27.99 14.45
CA THR A 1248 -36.63 28.75 13.39
C THR A 1248 -35.58 29.40 12.49
N TYR A 1249 -35.60 29.06 11.20
CA TYR A 1249 -35.00 29.89 10.15
C TYR A 1249 -36.06 30.93 9.77
N GLU A 1250 -35.90 32.12 10.33
CA GLU A 1250 -36.40 33.37 9.72
C GLU A 1250 -35.27 34.04 8.95
#